data_AF-A0A940XDX7-F1
#
_entry.id   AF-A0A940XDX7-F1
#
_cell.length_a   1.000
_cell.length_b   1.000
_cell.length_c   1.000
_cell.angle_alpha   90.00
_cell.angle_beta   90.00
_cell.angle_gamma   90.00
#
_symmetry.space_group_name_H-M   'P 1'
#
loop_
_entity.id
_entity.type
_entity.pdbx_description
1 polymer ?
#
loop_
_entity_poly.entity_id
_entity_poly.type
_entity_poly.pdbx_seq_one_letter_code
_entity_poly.pdbx_strand_id
1 'polypeptide(L)'
;MTELLPGAAGPVVPTRQVDAYVVIPVPTPLTRLNFFDGRPLRGTDLTREQKAGRELLFALGRTGGPGVAHGLDITLAGEDITLSPGLAIDPGGRMLLLPASVTATVDDLLDATRGVIPSAEPDRPGAASFAPCETSASVPPVDTVGGTALYLLTIAWAEGLCGTIEVYGAPCEQACATSTGRPYRIDAVALRLRPLTLTSPLPASAAVLLEERHLRSRVAAAYFADERSAAGPAMSAAFLASSTWCRGALGPAGSEVPLAVLGRSGQTTTFVDVWTARRELLESPARRHGDGRLAMRPRSVFAAQMAQFQCQLARLASAGLPESHAGRILVDAGLVELPPAGYLPVDPAADLVRQVGSLLGPGVDLRFVPVPADQVPHEVEEVRHRDRISLLVGIDDPSARADVDVLVPDGRIASARPVTGRGLVAKMRLGRGKQSVTYHGVARRPARYAPGFTLATAGFCTVSTDPDGVDFVDTLAKAVSIHEHSHVIVPPSTDRELGRDRLRRLADEAGRFAAESAGRRRLFAAAFDEKEGRPIAVRGALACDHDLWRLQPGETALVTAQLDLYAPYRVPPDGDDGRGPAAALFELFGRVEVPPFTVDTGAARRFRFAGQLGVDRGDRPGPGRSVRFDVTVKLRERPDGRLFEIRGSERDRPMTLELRNDGSVVCATPDDEFIAEFLRDPDVLGPDNPLRLLAELSLGLLRGARTAEAEFYDRARADLFGASGTEGGAPVLTATRDWVAFRRRRVEPPSAAPPAAAEVVVWVAAADHRDMASEWAALLDGRNAAELPWRRVRAVRFDGGTARLRTPGELRGSYTGTGSPTAIRHVGFGACGPMPAGKERAAAVAVALPPAAVLAPGAEIAPAAVPSGLLEPGTDGSVFLIAYPSRPVKTGLLQVVALGDASDREPGEAVRDEDLDAVERMATTLGTVRIADGSLDQETFGTTLDATNRAVRRRIVEGFSPVLWIDPEWSGSDPETERLLIRAAGEFVTGVTAQAAPPRLSLDGQRIAHVALASDERQAILILGCRLAGNGCSGLPWLRKRGGPS
;
A
#
# COMPACT_ATOMS: atom_id res chain seq x y z
N MET A 1 63.26 -17.56 -22.01
CA MET A 1 62.27 -17.99 -23.03
C MET A 1 62.43 -17.19 -24.33
N THR A 2 63.67 -17.03 -24.81
CA THR A 2 64.04 -16.01 -25.83
C THR A 2 64.83 -16.60 -27.02
N GLU A 3 64.83 -17.93 -27.21
CA GLU A 3 65.71 -18.59 -28.19
C GLU A 3 65.01 -19.53 -29.20
N LEU A 4 63.77 -19.25 -29.58
CA LEU A 4 63.10 -19.97 -30.69
C LEU A 4 62.49 -19.03 -31.75
N LEU A 5 63.25 -18.00 -32.14
CA LEU A 5 63.00 -17.24 -33.37
C LEU A 5 64.07 -17.57 -34.43
N PRO A 6 63.94 -18.68 -35.20
CA PRO A 6 64.55 -18.73 -36.51
C PRO A 6 63.62 -17.96 -37.47
N GLY A 7 63.94 -16.70 -37.72
CA GLY A 7 63.17 -15.81 -38.58
C GLY A 7 63.59 -14.37 -38.37
N ALA A 8 64.59 -13.96 -39.15
CA ALA A 8 65.18 -12.64 -39.16
C ALA A 8 64.14 -11.50 -39.24
N ALA A 9 64.60 -10.31 -38.84
CA ALA A 9 64.07 -9.00 -39.22
C ALA A 9 64.12 -8.82 -40.75
N GLY A 10 63.37 -9.63 -41.50
CA GLY A 10 63.15 -9.46 -42.92
C GLY A 10 62.12 -8.35 -43.17
N PRO A 11 62.17 -7.67 -44.33
CA PRO A 11 61.21 -6.64 -44.67
C PRO A 11 59.80 -7.25 -44.69
N VAL A 12 58.90 -6.70 -43.89
CA VAL A 12 57.49 -7.05 -43.96
C VAL A 12 56.94 -6.45 -45.25
N VAL A 13 56.59 -7.31 -46.22
CA VAL A 13 56.07 -6.89 -47.52
C VAL A 13 54.54 -6.85 -47.47
N PRO A 14 53.90 -5.66 -47.67
CA PRO A 14 52.46 -5.59 -47.84
C PRO A 14 52.07 -6.35 -49.11
N THR A 15 51.07 -7.23 -49.03
CA THR A 15 50.64 -8.05 -50.18
C THR A 15 49.79 -7.27 -51.20
N ARG A 16 49.39 -6.04 -50.87
CA ARG A 16 48.61 -5.14 -51.73
C ARG A 16 49.07 -3.71 -51.51
N GLN A 17 48.97 -2.88 -52.54
CA GLN A 17 49.11 -1.45 -52.40
C GLN A 17 47.90 -0.93 -51.62
N VAL A 18 48.15 -0.26 -50.49
CA VAL A 18 47.13 0.31 -49.63
C VAL A 18 47.38 1.81 -49.57
N ASP A 19 46.38 2.63 -49.89
CA ASP A 19 46.45 4.10 -49.76
C ASP A 19 46.30 4.52 -48.29
N ALA A 20 47.18 4.00 -47.42
CA ALA A 20 47.16 4.24 -45.98
C ALA A 20 48.54 4.04 -45.33
N TYR A 21 48.72 4.60 -44.14
CA TYR A 21 49.86 4.31 -43.28
C TYR A 21 49.73 2.91 -42.67
N VAL A 22 50.57 1.98 -43.10
CA VAL A 22 50.51 0.56 -42.68
C VAL A 22 51.40 0.35 -41.46
N VAL A 23 50.78 -0.03 -40.33
CA VAL A 23 51.48 -0.47 -39.12
C VAL A 23 51.37 -1.98 -39.01
N ILE A 24 52.50 -2.68 -39.09
CA ILE A 24 52.55 -4.13 -38.86
C ILE A 24 53.36 -4.37 -37.58
N PRO A 25 52.69 -4.66 -36.45
CA PRO A 25 53.38 -4.88 -35.18
C PRO A 25 54.18 -6.18 -35.24
N VAL A 26 55.50 -6.07 -35.03
CA VAL A 26 56.41 -7.21 -34.87
C VAL A 26 56.99 -7.13 -33.46
N PRO A 27 56.76 -8.12 -32.58
CA PRO A 27 56.03 -9.37 -32.75
C PRO A 27 54.51 -9.27 -32.46
N THR A 28 53.66 -9.93 -33.27
CA THR A 28 52.22 -10.09 -33.00
C THR A 28 51.88 -11.55 -32.69
N PRO A 29 51.02 -11.85 -31.70
CA PRO A 29 50.56 -13.22 -31.42
C PRO A 29 49.65 -13.79 -32.53
N LEU A 30 49.13 -12.94 -33.41
CA LEU A 30 48.29 -13.31 -34.55
C LEU A 30 49.10 -13.62 -35.82
N THR A 31 50.37 -13.98 -35.69
CA THR A 31 51.23 -14.37 -36.82
C THR A 31 50.83 -15.73 -37.36
N ARG A 32 50.31 -15.72 -38.59
CA ARG A 32 50.00 -16.92 -39.38
C ARG A 32 51.09 -17.20 -40.43
N LEU A 33 51.19 -18.45 -40.85
CA LEU A 33 51.88 -18.88 -42.04
C LEU A 33 51.15 -18.39 -43.29
N ASN A 34 51.93 -17.86 -44.22
CA ASN A 34 51.47 -17.69 -45.60
C ASN A 34 51.77 -18.97 -46.37
N PHE A 35 50.74 -19.65 -46.85
CA PHE A 35 50.87 -20.86 -47.68
C PHE A 35 51.22 -20.48 -49.12
N PHE A 36 52.27 -21.08 -49.67
CA PHE A 36 52.66 -20.95 -51.07
C PHE A 36 53.37 -22.22 -51.53
N ASP A 37 53.31 -22.48 -52.84
CA ASP A 37 53.84 -23.71 -53.42
C ASP A 37 55.37 -23.80 -53.28
N GLY A 38 55.85 -24.99 -52.95
CA GLY A 38 57.28 -25.29 -52.82
C GLY A 38 57.87 -25.13 -51.42
N ARG A 39 57.11 -24.64 -50.43
CA ARG A 39 57.58 -24.61 -49.03
C ARG A 39 57.22 -25.91 -48.27
N PRO A 40 58.20 -26.65 -47.72
CA PRO A 40 57.91 -27.79 -46.85
C PRO A 40 57.37 -27.32 -45.49
N LEU A 41 56.23 -27.86 -45.05
CA LEU A 41 55.64 -27.60 -43.73
C LEU A 41 56.30 -28.45 -42.65
N ARG A 42 56.76 -27.82 -41.56
CA ARG A 42 57.29 -28.51 -40.38
C ARG A 42 56.23 -28.59 -39.26
N GLY A 43 56.41 -29.50 -38.30
CA GLY A 43 55.53 -29.55 -37.12
C GLY A 43 55.48 -28.22 -36.35
N THR A 44 56.58 -27.45 -36.34
CA THR A 44 56.64 -26.11 -35.75
C THR A 44 55.79 -25.09 -36.50
N ASP A 45 55.66 -25.23 -37.83
CA ASP A 45 54.81 -24.37 -38.65
C ASP A 45 53.33 -24.61 -38.28
N LEU A 46 52.89 -25.87 -38.25
CA LEU A 46 51.53 -26.23 -37.83
C LEU A 46 51.23 -25.80 -36.38
N THR A 47 52.20 -25.93 -35.48
CA THR A 47 52.08 -25.45 -34.10
C THR A 47 51.89 -23.92 -34.04
N ARG A 48 52.56 -23.18 -34.94
CA ARG A 48 52.40 -21.73 -35.04
C ARG A 48 51.00 -21.35 -35.54
N GLU A 49 50.47 -22.03 -36.55
CA GLU A 49 49.08 -21.86 -37.01
C GLU A 49 48.07 -22.13 -35.90
N GLN A 50 48.19 -23.27 -35.20
CA GLN A 50 47.32 -23.62 -34.08
C GLN A 50 47.36 -22.55 -32.98
N LYS A 51 48.56 -22.05 -32.64
CA LYS A 51 48.72 -20.97 -31.66
C LYS A 51 48.05 -19.69 -32.13
N ALA A 52 48.28 -19.25 -33.38
CA ALA A 52 47.69 -18.03 -33.92
C ALA A 52 46.15 -18.11 -34.00
N GLY A 53 45.60 -19.27 -34.34
CA GLY A 53 44.17 -19.54 -34.29
C GLY A 53 43.61 -19.42 -32.87
N ARG A 54 44.28 -20.03 -31.88
CA ARG A 54 43.88 -19.97 -30.47
C ARG A 54 43.94 -18.56 -29.90
N GLU A 55 44.99 -17.80 -30.21
CA GLU A 55 45.12 -16.40 -29.78
C GLU A 55 44.02 -15.51 -30.39
N LEU A 56 43.61 -15.77 -31.64
CA LEU A 56 42.46 -15.08 -32.23
C LEU A 56 41.16 -15.43 -31.49
N LEU A 57 40.93 -16.71 -31.17
CA LEU A 57 39.75 -17.14 -30.42
C LEU A 57 39.72 -16.52 -29.02
N PHE A 58 40.85 -16.48 -28.32
CA PHE A 58 40.94 -15.81 -27.03
C PHE A 58 40.67 -14.30 -27.15
N ALA A 59 41.17 -13.66 -28.21
CA ALA A 59 40.86 -12.26 -28.48
C ALA A 59 39.35 -12.04 -28.72
N LEU A 60 38.69 -12.93 -29.47
CA LEU A 60 37.24 -12.91 -29.67
C LEU A 60 36.48 -13.12 -28.35
N GLY A 61 36.88 -14.11 -27.54
CA GLY A 61 36.28 -14.36 -26.22
C GLY A 61 36.35 -13.13 -25.30
N ARG A 62 37.49 -12.43 -25.29
CA ARG A 62 37.65 -11.17 -24.51
C ARG A 62 36.69 -10.06 -24.94
N THR A 63 36.19 -10.06 -26.17
CA THR A 63 35.20 -9.06 -26.62
C THR A 63 33.83 -9.27 -25.99
N GLY A 64 33.44 -10.53 -25.73
CA GLY A 64 32.18 -10.89 -25.08
C GLY A 64 32.19 -10.68 -23.56
N GLY A 65 33.36 -10.80 -22.94
CA GLY A 65 33.55 -10.66 -21.49
C GLY A 65 33.54 -12.00 -20.74
N PRO A 66 33.87 -12.00 -19.43
CA PRO A 66 33.85 -13.21 -18.62
C PRO A 66 32.46 -13.52 -18.07
N GLY A 67 32.17 -14.79 -17.84
CA GLY A 67 30.94 -15.25 -17.20
C GLY A 67 30.50 -16.64 -17.64
N VAL A 68 29.46 -17.15 -16.99
CA VAL A 68 28.80 -18.41 -17.41
C VAL A 68 27.88 -18.11 -18.58
N ALA A 69 27.92 -18.94 -19.62
CA ALA A 69 27.02 -18.84 -20.76
C ALA A 69 25.77 -19.70 -20.57
N HIS A 70 25.93 -20.91 -20.03
CA HIS A 70 24.84 -21.81 -19.61
C HIS A 70 25.39 -22.96 -18.76
N GLY A 71 24.53 -23.61 -17.97
CA GLY A 71 24.88 -24.77 -17.14
C GLY A 71 25.77 -24.40 -15.95
N LEU A 72 26.72 -25.30 -15.61
CA LEU A 72 27.65 -25.14 -14.48
C LEU A 72 26.92 -24.88 -13.15
N ASP A 73 25.79 -25.57 -12.96
CA ASP A 73 25.00 -25.54 -11.73
C ASP A 73 25.71 -26.35 -10.65
N ILE A 74 25.62 -25.87 -9.41
CA ILE A 74 26.30 -26.47 -8.27
C ILE A 74 25.27 -27.05 -7.33
N THR A 75 25.51 -28.29 -6.93
CA THR A 75 24.78 -28.94 -5.85
C THR A 75 25.78 -29.45 -4.81
N LEU A 76 25.41 -29.37 -3.54
CA LEU A 76 26.18 -29.87 -2.41
C LEU A 76 25.37 -30.97 -1.71
N ALA A 77 25.94 -32.17 -1.61
CA ALA A 77 25.36 -33.29 -0.89
C ALA A 77 26.37 -33.79 0.15
N GLY A 78 26.20 -33.39 1.41
CA GLY A 78 27.23 -33.57 2.43
C GLY A 78 28.47 -32.73 2.09
N GLU A 79 29.62 -33.39 1.88
CA GLU A 79 30.88 -32.76 1.47
C GLU A 79 31.16 -32.91 -0.04
N ASP A 80 30.25 -33.54 -0.79
CA ASP A 80 30.39 -33.75 -2.23
C ASP A 80 29.78 -32.57 -3.00
N ILE A 81 30.61 -31.88 -3.78
CA ILE A 81 30.20 -30.83 -4.70
C ILE A 81 30.06 -31.44 -6.09
N THR A 82 28.85 -31.41 -6.64
CA THR A 82 28.58 -31.81 -8.03
C THR A 82 28.35 -30.58 -8.89
N LEU A 83 29.13 -30.47 -9.96
CA LEU A 83 29.03 -29.45 -11.00
C LEU A 83 28.38 -30.03 -12.24
N SER A 84 27.30 -29.40 -12.74
CA SER A 84 26.61 -29.83 -13.97
C SER A 84 27.39 -29.45 -15.23
N PRO A 85 27.16 -30.14 -16.38
CA PRO A 85 27.73 -29.73 -17.66
C PRO A 85 27.40 -28.28 -18.01
N GLY A 86 28.30 -27.61 -18.72
CA GLY A 86 28.07 -26.23 -19.13
C GLY A 86 29.27 -25.55 -19.76
N LEU A 87 29.10 -24.27 -20.05
CA LEU A 87 30.08 -23.44 -20.73
C LEU A 87 30.23 -22.09 -20.02
N ALA A 88 31.48 -21.67 -19.83
CA ALA A 88 31.83 -20.31 -19.39
C ALA A 88 33.00 -19.74 -20.22
N ILE A 89 33.21 -18.42 -20.09
CA ILE A 89 34.36 -17.71 -20.64
C ILE A 89 35.11 -17.07 -19.48
N ASP A 90 36.42 -17.30 -19.38
CA ASP A 90 37.28 -16.65 -18.38
C ASP A 90 37.66 -15.21 -18.79
N PRO A 91 38.22 -14.39 -17.87
CA PRO A 91 38.68 -13.04 -18.23
C PRO A 91 39.77 -13.00 -19.32
N GLY A 92 40.51 -14.10 -19.52
CA GLY A 92 41.48 -14.26 -20.59
C GLY A 92 40.86 -14.48 -21.98
N GLY A 93 39.55 -14.74 -22.05
CA GLY A 93 38.80 -15.08 -23.26
C GLY A 93 38.82 -16.57 -23.60
N ARG A 94 39.21 -17.43 -22.65
CA ARG A 94 39.30 -18.88 -22.84
C ARG A 94 37.95 -19.54 -22.56
N MET A 95 37.59 -20.53 -23.36
CA MET A 95 36.38 -21.32 -23.16
C MET A 95 36.60 -22.36 -22.06
N LEU A 96 35.68 -22.41 -21.11
CA LEU A 96 35.62 -23.38 -20.03
C LEU A 96 34.44 -24.31 -20.31
N LEU A 97 34.68 -25.39 -21.06
CA LEU A 97 33.66 -26.36 -21.42
C LEU A 97 33.74 -27.58 -20.50
N LEU A 98 32.64 -27.89 -19.82
CA LEU A 98 32.47 -29.11 -19.07
C LEU A 98 31.38 -29.97 -19.72
N PRO A 99 31.72 -31.09 -20.39
CA PRO A 99 30.76 -31.87 -21.16
C PRO A 99 29.93 -32.85 -20.32
N ALA A 100 30.41 -33.23 -19.14
CA ALA A 100 29.77 -34.18 -18.24
C ALA A 100 29.85 -33.69 -16.79
N SER A 101 28.92 -34.10 -15.94
CA SER A 101 28.94 -33.70 -14.53
C SER A 101 30.19 -34.21 -13.84
N VAL A 102 30.79 -33.38 -12.99
CA VAL A 102 31.96 -33.75 -12.17
C VAL A 102 31.61 -33.58 -10.71
N THR A 103 32.05 -34.53 -9.89
CA THR A 103 31.92 -34.47 -8.43
C THR A 103 33.31 -34.42 -7.81
N ALA A 104 33.49 -33.54 -6.81
CA ALA A 104 34.72 -33.43 -6.03
C ALA A 104 34.34 -33.19 -4.56
N THR A 105 35.16 -33.69 -3.63
CA THR A 105 34.96 -33.40 -2.21
C THR A 105 35.49 -32.00 -1.89
N VAL A 106 34.92 -31.34 -0.87
CA VAL A 106 35.41 -30.02 -0.42
C VAL A 106 36.87 -30.12 0.06
N ASP A 107 37.25 -31.22 0.70
CA ASP A 107 38.62 -31.44 1.18
C ASP A 107 39.61 -31.61 0.04
N ASP A 108 39.27 -32.36 -1.02
CA ASP A 108 40.11 -32.45 -2.21
C ASP A 108 40.34 -31.08 -2.85
N LEU A 109 39.31 -30.22 -2.87
CA LEU A 109 39.42 -28.86 -3.42
C LEU A 109 40.27 -27.95 -2.52
N LEU A 110 40.18 -28.07 -1.20
CA LEU A 110 41.02 -27.33 -0.26
C LEU A 110 42.49 -27.75 -0.39
N ASP A 111 42.76 -29.05 -0.45
CA ASP A 111 44.10 -29.59 -0.59
C ASP A 111 44.71 -29.25 -1.95
N ALA A 112 43.93 -29.35 -3.03
CA ALA A 112 44.34 -28.90 -4.36
C ALA A 112 44.65 -27.39 -4.41
N THR A 113 43.95 -26.59 -3.60
CA THR A 113 44.21 -25.13 -3.53
C THR A 113 45.46 -24.82 -2.69
N ARG A 114 45.77 -25.63 -1.67
CA ARG A 114 47.00 -25.51 -0.84
C ARG A 114 48.24 -26.04 -1.55
N GLY A 115 48.11 -27.04 -2.41
CA GLY A 115 49.21 -27.74 -3.09
C GLY A 115 49.92 -26.94 -4.21
N VAL A 116 49.51 -25.71 -4.50
CA VAL A 116 50.18 -24.86 -5.51
C VAL A 116 51.36 -24.11 -4.87
N ILE A 117 52.40 -24.85 -4.51
CA ILE A 117 53.76 -24.30 -4.43
C ILE A 117 54.36 -24.52 -5.82
N PRO A 118 54.82 -23.48 -6.55
CA PRO A 118 55.54 -23.72 -7.80
C PRO A 118 56.76 -24.57 -7.47
N SER A 119 56.83 -25.79 -8.03
CA SER A 119 58.03 -26.62 -7.91
C SER A 119 59.21 -25.82 -8.45
N ALA A 120 60.16 -25.49 -7.59
CA ALA A 120 61.42 -24.89 -7.99
C ALA A 120 62.15 -25.86 -8.92
N GLU A 121 62.21 -25.54 -10.21
CA GLU A 121 63.22 -26.11 -11.08
C GLU A 121 64.61 -25.63 -10.60
N PRO A 122 65.64 -26.49 -10.66
CA PRO A 122 66.97 -26.17 -10.15
C PRO A 122 67.61 -25.04 -10.97
N ASP A 123 68.12 -24.05 -10.24
CA ASP A 123 68.81 -22.85 -10.71
C ASP A 123 69.79 -23.10 -11.87
N ARG A 124 69.59 -22.37 -12.97
CA ARG A 124 70.69 -21.96 -13.86
C ARG A 124 70.92 -20.46 -13.67
N PRO A 125 72.14 -20.01 -13.37
CA PRO A 125 72.41 -18.61 -13.10
C PRO A 125 72.51 -17.81 -14.42
N GLY A 126 71.62 -16.83 -14.62
CA GLY A 126 71.68 -15.96 -15.78
C GLY A 126 70.65 -14.82 -15.78
N ALA A 127 71.06 -13.69 -15.19
CA ALA A 127 70.65 -12.30 -15.45
C ALA A 127 69.17 -11.85 -15.26
N ALA A 128 69.05 -10.77 -14.47
CA ALA A 128 67.86 -9.98 -14.11
C ALA A 128 66.92 -10.62 -13.07
N SER A 129 66.85 -9.99 -11.91
CA SER A 129 66.05 -10.35 -10.73
C SER A 129 64.55 -10.35 -11.02
N PHE A 130 64.05 -11.48 -11.53
CA PHE A 130 62.67 -11.90 -11.30
C PHE A 130 62.68 -12.70 -9.99
N ALA A 131 62.37 -12.02 -8.88
CA ALA A 131 61.96 -12.76 -7.69
C ALA A 131 60.67 -13.52 -8.04
N PRO A 132 60.47 -14.77 -7.58
CA PRO A 132 59.15 -15.36 -7.60
C PRO A 132 58.19 -14.36 -6.95
N CYS A 133 57.03 -14.12 -7.57
CA CYS A 133 55.99 -13.33 -6.92
C CYS A 133 55.83 -13.91 -5.53
N GLU A 134 55.98 -13.10 -4.48
CA GLU A 134 55.59 -13.52 -3.14
C GLU A 134 54.15 -14.01 -3.28
N THR A 135 53.95 -15.32 -3.23
CA THR A 135 52.63 -15.91 -3.12
C THR A 135 52.07 -15.30 -1.86
N SER A 136 51.18 -14.31 -2.01
CA SER A 136 50.52 -13.66 -0.88
C SER A 136 50.09 -14.77 0.05
N ALA A 137 50.68 -14.80 1.26
CA ALA A 137 50.31 -15.74 2.29
C ALA A 137 48.77 -15.76 2.33
N SER A 138 48.18 -16.95 2.20
CA SER A 138 46.73 -17.09 2.08
C SER A 138 46.08 -16.30 3.21
N VAL A 139 45.47 -15.17 2.89
CA VAL A 139 44.73 -14.38 3.87
C VAL A 139 43.65 -15.31 4.43
N PRO A 140 43.54 -15.45 5.76
CA PRO A 140 42.54 -16.34 6.33
C PRO A 140 41.14 -15.91 5.87
N PRO A 141 40.22 -16.86 5.64
CA PRO A 141 38.84 -16.54 5.31
C PRO A 141 38.21 -15.72 6.44
N VAL A 142 37.19 -14.91 6.10
CA VAL A 142 36.45 -14.17 7.12
C VAL A 142 35.54 -15.12 7.88
N ASP A 143 35.71 -15.16 9.20
CA ASP A 143 34.78 -15.83 10.10
C ASP A 143 33.51 -14.99 10.28
N THR A 144 32.36 -15.61 10.07
CA THR A 144 31.04 -14.97 10.19
C THR A 144 30.30 -15.45 11.44
N VAL A 145 28.98 -15.24 11.51
CA VAL A 145 28.18 -15.70 12.68
C VAL A 145 28.42 -17.18 12.91
N GLY A 146 28.82 -17.53 14.13
CA GLY A 146 29.09 -18.92 14.52
C GLY A 146 30.46 -19.46 14.11
N GLY A 147 31.42 -18.62 13.68
CA GLY A 147 32.76 -19.08 13.30
C GLY A 147 32.82 -19.78 11.93
N THR A 148 31.84 -19.49 11.07
CA THR A 148 31.78 -20.05 9.71
C THR A 148 32.67 -19.26 8.76
N ALA A 149 33.72 -19.91 8.26
CA ALA A 149 34.65 -19.38 7.26
C ALA A 149 34.03 -19.40 5.85
N LEU A 150 34.19 -18.33 5.09
CA LEU A 150 33.64 -18.23 3.73
C LEU A 150 34.66 -18.57 2.63
N TYR A 151 34.19 -19.26 1.60
CA TYR A 151 34.96 -19.63 0.44
C TYR A 151 34.20 -19.36 -0.86
N LEU A 152 34.97 -19.06 -1.91
CA LEU A 152 34.51 -18.87 -3.27
C LEU A 152 34.95 -20.05 -4.14
N LEU A 153 33.98 -20.78 -4.67
CA LEU A 153 34.22 -21.84 -5.65
C LEU A 153 34.41 -21.20 -7.04
N THR A 154 35.55 -21.44 -7.67
CA THR A 154 35.89 -20.92 -9.00
C THR A 154 36.21 -22.03 -9.99
N ILE A 155 35.99 -21.77 -11.27
CA ILE A 155 36.41 -22.61 -12.39
C ILE A 155 37.44 -21.87 -13.24
N ALA A 156 38.50 -22.56 -13.65
CA ALA A 156 39.61 -22.01 -14.42
C ALA A 156 39.97 -22.92 -15.61
N TRP A 157 40.63 -22.35 -16.62
CA TRP A 157 41.12 -23.13 -17.77
C TRP A 157 42.36 -23.95 -17.37
N ALA A 158 42.40 -25.21 -17.83
CA ALA A 158 43.54 -26.09 -17.71
C ALA A 158 43.85 -26.76 -19.06
N GLU A 159 45.07 -27.20 -19.26
CA GLU A 159 45.51 -27.88 -20.48
C GLU A 159 46.30 -29.12 -20.09
N GLY A 160 46.02 -30.24 -20.77
CA GLY A 160 46.71 -31.51 -20.58
C GLY A 160 47.20 -32.08 -21.90
N LEU A 161 48.21 -32.95 -21.82
CA LEU A 161 48.64 -33.79 -22.95
C LEU A 161 48.23 -35.24 -22.68
N CYS A 162 47.67 -35.92 -23.68
CA CYS A 162 47.22 -37.31 -23.54
C CYS A 162 47.55 -38.19 -24.76
N GLY A 163 47.34 -39.50 -24.61
CA GLY A 163 47.77 -40.54 -25.56
C GLY A 163 49.25 -40.91 -25.40
N THR A 164 49.73 -41.93 -26.10
CA THR A 164 51.15 -42.30 -26.18
C THR A 164 51.47 -42.72 -27.60
N ILE A 165 52.52 -42.17 -28.18
CA ILE A 165 52.99 -42.58 -29.51
C ILE A 165 54.52 -42.66 -29.53
N GLU A 166 55.06 -43.62 -30.29
CA GLU A 166 56.50 -43.69 -30.54
C GLU A 166 56.91 -42.56 -31.49
N VAL A 167 57.97 -41.83 -31.14
CA VAL A 167 58.54 -40.78 -31.98
C VAL A 167 59.69 -41.37 -32.79
N TYR A 168 59.49 -41.51 -34.10
CA TYR A 168 60.56 -41.94 -35.02
C TYR A 168 61.26 -40.73 -35.63
N GLY A 169 62.59 -40.68 -35.53
CA GLY A 169 63.41 -39.78 -36.35
C GLY A 169 64.08 -38.59 -35.65
N ALA A 170 64.52 -38.70 -34.39
CA ALA A 170 65.57 -37.81 -33.89
C ALA A 170 66.89 -38.19 -34.61
N PRO A 171 67.40 -37.39 -35.56
CA PRO A 171 68.63 -37.74 -36.26
C PRO A 171 69.78 -37.56 -35.27
N CYS A 172 70.48 -38.65 -34.96
CA CYS A 172 71.74 -38.73 -34.20
C CYS A 172 71.70 -38.91 -32.68
N GLU A 173 70.54 -39.13 -32.03
CA GLU A 173 70.52 -39.66 -30.66
C GLU A 173 70.31 -41.18 -30.69
N GLN A 174 71.08 -41.90 -29.86
CA GLN A 174 71.36 -43.33 -29.95
C GLN A 174 70.10 -44.21 -30.15
N ALA A 175 70.21 -45.15 -31.08
CA ALA A 175 69.15 -45.98 -31.66
C ALA A 175 68.46 -47.01 -30.72
N CYS A 176 68.45 -46.80 -29.40
CA CYS A 176 67.83 -47.73 -28.43
C CYS A 176 66.89 -47.06 -27.41
N ALA A 177 66.61 -45.76 -27.50
CA ALA A 177 65.60 -45.09 -26.68
C ALA A 177 64.44 -44.63 -27.57
N THR A 178 63.35 -45.38 -27.62
CA THR A 178 62.09 -44.88 -28.17
C THR A 178 61.59 -43.76 -27.25
N SER A 179 61.74 -42.51 -27.66
CA SER A 179 61.08 -41.41 -26.96
C SER A 179 59.58 -41.53 -27.22
N THR A 180 58.79 -41.68 -26.16
CA THR A 180 57.33 -41.68 -26.24
C THR A 180 56.83 -40.24 -26.16
N GLY A 181 56.08 -39.79 -27.16
CA GLY A 181 55.40 -38.50 -27.17
C GLY A 181 53.92 -38.61 -26.77
N ARG A 182 53.32 -37.48 -26.41
CA ARG A 182 51.88 -37.34 -26.17
C ARG A 182 51.24 -36.65 -27.40
N PRO A 183 50.50 -37.36 -28.27
CA PRO A 183 50.02 -36.81 -29.55
C PRO A 183 48.83 -35.86 -29.41
N TYR A 184 48.08 -35.93 -28.31
CA TYR A 184 46.87 -35.12 -28.12
C TYR A 184 47.08 -34.06 -27.06
N ARG A 185 46.46 -32.91 -27.30
CA ARG A 185 46.38 -31.79 -26.37
C ARG A 185 44.91 -31.54 -26.11
N ILE A 186 44.52 -31.56 -24.84
CA ILE A 186 43.15 -31.48 -24.39
C ILE A 186 42.96 -30.24 -23.53
N ASP A 187 41.93 -29.46 -23.85
CA ASP A 187 41.43 -28.42 -22.95
C ASP A 187 40.65 -29.08 -21.81
N ALA A 188 40.89 -28.61 -20.60
CA ALA A 188 40.27 -29.08 -19.38
C ALA A 188 39.86 -27.89 -18.51
N VAL A 189 39.16 -28.20 -17.41
CA VAL A 189 38.80 -27.21 -16.40
C VAL A 189 39.39 -27.61 -15.05
N ALA A 190 39.76 -26.62 -14.25
CA ALA A 190 40.20 -26.81 -12.87
C ALA A 190 39.22 -26.13 -11.93
N LEU A 191 38.81 -26.84 -10.87
CA LEU A 191 38.00 -26.28 -9.79
C LEU A 191 38.90 -25.87 -8.63
N ARG A 192 38.61 -24.73 -8.02
CA ARG A 192 39.39 -24.19 -6.89
C ARG A 192 38.47 -23.61 -5.83
N LEU A 193 38.92 -23.66 -4.58
CA LEU A 193 38.21 -23.09 -3.45
C LEU A 193 39.03 -21.96 -2.83
N ARG A 194 38.71 -20.72 -3.20
CA ARG A 194 39.43 -19.52 -2.75
C ARG A 194 38.85 -18.99 -1.44
N PRO A 195 39.65 -18.61 -0.42
CA PRO A 195 39.13 -17.90 0.74
C PRO A 195 38.41 -16.61 0.31
N LEU A 196 37.18 -16.40 0.78
CA LEU A 196 36.41 -15.19 0.50
C LEU A 196 36.63 -14.18 1.63
N THR A 197 37.13 -13.00 1.28
CA THR A 197 37.28 -11.86 2.19
C THR A 197 36.27 -10.78 1.82
N LEU A 198 35.46 -10.37 2.80
CA LEU A 198 34.50 -9.27 2.65
C LEU A 198 35.04 -8.03 3.35
N THR A 199 35.08 -6.90 2.65
CA THR A 199 35.49 -5.61 3.21
C THR A 199 34.33 -4.84 3.82
N SER A 200 33.12 -5.04 3.30
CA SER A 200 31.90 -4.47 3.83
C SER A 200 31.41 -5.32 5.01
N PRO A 201 31.03 -4.69 6.14
CA PRO A 201 30.51 -5.43 7.27
C PRO A 201 29.21 -6.15 6.91
N LEU A 202 29.01 -7.35 7.46
CA LEU A 202 27.74 -8.04 7.33
C LEU A 202 26.63 -7.21 7.99
N PRO A 203 25.45 -7.05 7.36
CA PRO A 203 24.33 -6.34 7.96
C PRO A 203 24.03 -6.86 9.36
N ALA A 204 23.82 -5.96 10.32
CA ALA A 204 23.48 -6.27 11.70
C ALA A 204 22.23 -5.49 12.11
N SER A 205 21.57 -5.93 13.19
CA SER A 205 20.42 -5.25 13.77
C SER A 205 20.47 -5.29 15.29
N ALA A 206 20.01 -4.22 15.94
CA ALA A 206 19.86 -4.16 17.39
C ALA A 206 18.49 -4.72 17.84
N ALA A 207 17.47 -4.62 16.99
CA ALA A 207 16.11 -5.05 17.26
C ALA A 207 15.81 -6.50 16.82
N VAL A 208 16.62 -7.08 15.93
CA VAL A 208 16.41 -8.43 15.39
C VAL A 208 17.61 -9.34 15.70
N LEU A 209 17.34 -10.49 16.33
CA LEU A 209 18.34 -11.53 16.53
C LEU A 209 18.66 -12.23 15.20
N LEU A 210 19.88 -12.06 14.70
CA LEU A 210 20.32 -12.64 13.42
C LEU A 210 21.05 -13.97 13.62
N GLU A 211 20.35 -15.06 13.34
CA GLU A 211 20.84 -16.46 13.36
C GLU A 211 21.45 -16.90 12.01
N GLU A 212 21.93 -18.14 11.95
CA GLU A 212 22.54 -18.76 10.75
C GLU A 212 21.63 -18.78 9.52
N ARG A 213 20.31 -18.86 9.69
CA ARG A 213 19.35 -18.74 8.57
C ARG A 213 19.47 -17.42 7.79
N HIS A 214 20.00 -16.36 8.42
CA HIS A 214 20.22 -15.05 7.79
C HIS A 214 21.57 -14.96 7.07
N LEU A 215 22.47 -15.94 7.24
CA LEU A 215 23.84 -15.89 6.71
C LEU A 215 23.85 -15.65 5.20
N ARG A 216 23.02 -16.39 4.45
CA ARG A 216 22.90 -16.27 3.00
C ARG A 216 22.61 -14.83 2.54
N SER A 217 21.58 -14.22 3.10
CA SER A 217 21.18 -12.85 2.71
C SER A 217 22.20 -11.80 3.16
N ARG A 218 22.88 -12.01 4.30
CA ARG A 218 23.91 -11.09 4.83
C ARG A 218 25.20 -11.13 4.02
N VAL A 219 25.65 -12.33 3.64
CA VAL A 219 26.82 -12.51 2.78
C VAL A 219 26.56 -11.92 1.40
N ALA A 220 25.37 -12.17 0.83
CA ALA A 220 24.98 -11.55 -0.44
C ALA A 220 25.02 -10.01 -0.38
N ALA A 221 24.44 -9.42 0.67
CA ALA A 221 24.45 -7.97 0.88
C ALA A 221 25.87 -7.38 0.90
N ALA A 222 26.76 -7.95 1.73
CA ALA A 222 28.15 -7.51 1.85
C ALA A 222 28.95 -7.73 0.56
N TYR A 223 28.79 -8.88 -0.10
CA TYR A 223 29.48 -9.17 -1.37
C TYR A 223 29.09 -8.17 -2.47
N PHE A 224 27.80 -7.86 -2.61
CA PHE A 224 27.35 -6.87 -3.59
C PHE A 224 27.77 -5.44 -3.24
N ALA A 225 27.91 -5.11 -1.96
CA ALA A 225 28.47 -3.84 -1.51
C ALA A 225 29.96 -3.74 -1.85
N ASP A 226 30.73 -4.81 -1.65
CA ASP A 226 32.14 -4.90 -2.02
C ASP A 226 32.36 -4.81 -3.53
N GLU A 227 31.56 -5.53 -4.33
CA GLU A 227 31.65 -5.49 -5.80
C GLU A 227 31.37 -4.07 -6.32
N ARG A 228 30.42 -3.36 -5.70
CA ARG A 228 30.14 -1.96 -6.03
C ARG A 228 31.30 -1.05 -5.66
N SER A 229 31.88 -1.20 -4.46
CA SER A 229 33.03 -0.42 -4.02
C SER A 229 34.26 -0.66 -4.91
N ALA A 230 34.44 -1.89 -5.36
CA ALA A 230 35.55 -2.30 -6.22
C ALA A 230 35.45 -1.76 -7.66
N ALA A 231 34.25 -1.40 -8.14
CA ALA A 231 34.08 -0.75 -9.45
C ALA A 231 34.73 0.65 -9.52
N GLY A 232 35.13 1.19 -8.37
CA GLY A 232 35.82 2.47 -8.23
C GLY A 232 34.88 3.60 -7.82
N PRO A 233 35.43 4.79 -7.52
CA PRO A 233 34.63 5.94 -7.12
C PRO A 233 33.66 6.32 -8.23
N ALA A 234 32.47 6.75 -7.82
CA ALA A 234 31.51 7.39 -8.70
C ALA A 234 32.15 8.58 -9.44
N MET A 235 31.45 9.06 -10.48
CA MET A 235 31.87 10.20 -11.28
C MET A 235 32.37 11.35 -10.40
N SER A 236 33.62 11.76 -10.61
CA SER A 236 34.29 12.80 -9.83
C SER A 236 35.10 13.69 -10.76
N ALA A 237 35.35 14.94 -10.35
CA ALA A 237 36.19 15.86 -11.11
C ALA A 237 37.59 15.27 -11.38
N ALA A 238 38.16 14.57 -10.39
CA ALA A 238 39.45 13.89 -10.54
C ALA A 238 39.41 12.77 -11.59
N PHE A 239 38.32 11.98 -11.63
CA PHE A 239 38.16 10.94 -12.64
C PHE A 239 37.95 11.53 -14.04
N LEU A 240 37.16 12.61 -14.18
CA LEU A 240 36.97 13.32 -15.45
C LEU A 240 38.27 13.95 -15.98
N ALA A 241 39.14 14.41 -15.08
CA ALA A 241 40.47 14.90 -15.43
C ALA A 241 41.50 13.79 -15.69
N SER A 242 41.17 12.53 -15.41
CA SER A 242 42.08 11.40 -15.57
C SER A 242 42.20 10.97 -17.02
N SER A 243 43.39 10.49 -17.41
CA SER A 243 43.59 9.90 -18.75
C SER A 243 42.76 8.64 -18.97
N THR A 244 42.31 7.97 -17.90
CA THR A 244 41.47 6.77 -17.98
C THR A 244 40.12 7.06 -18.61
N TRP A 245 39.52 8.24 -18.36
CA TRP A 245 38.27 8.65 -19.01
C TRP A 245 38.41 8.67 -20.54
N CYS A 246 39.51 9.26 -21.03
CA CYS A 246 39.78 9.36 -22.47
C CYS A 246 40.28 8.05 -23.10
N ARG A 247 40.88 7.13 -22.32
CA ARG A 247 41.45 5.87 -22.81
C ARG A 247 40.47 4.70 -22.84
N GLY A 248 39.31 4.82 -22.18
CA GLY A 248 38.29 3.79 -22.12
C GLY A 248 38.63 2.62 -21.19
N ALA A 249 37.85 1.53 -21.30
CA ALA A 249 37.92 0.38 -20.41
C ALA A 249 39.23 -0.40 -20.58
N LEU A 250 39.88 -0.75 -19.46
CA LEU A 250 40.90 -1.79 -19.45
C LEU A 250 40.24 -3.16 -19.66
N GLY A 251 40.97 -4.08 -20.28
CA GLY A 251 40.52 -5.47 -20.43
C GLY A 251 40.25 -6.11 -19.06
N PRO A 252 39.35 -7.10 -18.99
CA PRO A 252 39.04 -7.78 -17.75
C PRO A 252 40.30 -8.48 -17.21
N ALA A 253 40.54 -8.35 -15.90
CA ALA A 253 41.67 -8.97 -15.22
C ALA A 253 41.26 -10.30 -14.57
N GLY A 254 42.21 -11.21 -14.38
CA GLY A 254 41.99 -12.52 -13.76
C GLY A 254 42.05 -13.69 -14.75
N SER A 255 41.79 -14.90 -14.25
CA SER A 255 41.87 -16.15 -15.02
C SER A 255 40.85 -17.21 -14.56
N GLU A 256 39.90 -16.81 -13.72
CA GLU A 256 38.92 -17.71 -13.10
C GLU A 256 37.52 -17.11 -13.17
N VAL A 257 36.51 -17.97 -13.23
CA VAL A 257 35.09 -17.60 -13.19
C VAL A 257 34.50 -18.05 -11.85
N PRO A 258 33.98 -17.12 -11.03
CA PRO A 258 33.27 -17.47 -9.79
C PRO A 258 31.96 -18.19 -10.07
N LEU A 259 31.68 -19.27 -9.32
CA LEU A 259 30.48 -20.08 -9.49
C LEU A 259 29.55 -20.08 -8.27
N ALA A 260 30.07 -20.14 -7.05
CA ALA A 260 29.26 -20.10 -5.83
C ALA A 260 30.05 -19.68 -4.59
N VAL A 261 29.33 -19.35 -3.53
CA VAL A 261 29.85 -19.13 -2.18
C VAL A 261 29.49 -20.32 -1.29
N LEU A 262 30.50 -20.83 -0.57
CA LEU A 262 30.37 -21.88 0.43
C LEU A 262 30.78 -21.34 1.80
N GLY A 263 30.12 -21.82 2.84
CA GLY A 263 30.50 -21.59 4.23
C GLY A 263 31.02 -22.88 4.84
N ARG A 264 32.05 -22.82 5.69
CA ARG A 264 32.56 -23.98 6.39
C ARG A 264 32.74 -23.68 7.87
N SER A 265 32.16 -24.51 8.73
CA SER A 265 32.34 -24.45 10.18
C SER A 265 32.91 -25.78 10.66
N GLY A 266 34.19 -25.79 11.03
CA GLY A 266 34.93 -27.03 11.30
C GLY A 266 34.99 -27.95 10.06
N GLN A 267 34.34 -29.11 10.16
CA GLN A 267 34.26 -30.12 9.10
C GLN A 267 32.92 -30.12 8.35
N THR A 268 32.02 -29.18 8.66
CA THR A 268 30.71 -29.10 8.00
C THR A 268 30.73 -27.98 6.99
N THR A 269 30.47 -28.34 5.73
CA THR A 269 30.29 -27.39 4.64
C THR A 269 28.80 -27.09 4.41
N THR A 270 28.48 -25.80 4.34
CA THR A 270 27.14 -25.29 4.06
C THR A 270 27.13 -24.53 2.74
N PHE A 271 26.20 -24.89 1.86
CA PHE A 271 25.99 -24.15 0.63
C PHE A 271 25.34 -22.79 0.93
N VAL A 272 26.04 -21.68 0.65
CA VAL A 272 25.53 -20.34 0.93
C VAL A 272 24.67 -19.87 -0.24
N ASP A 273 25.26 -19.66 -1.43
CA ASP A 273 24.52 -19.14 -2.59
C ASP A 273 25.31 -19.25 -3.92
N VAL A 274 24.61 -19.49 -5.03
CA VAL A 274 25.19 -19.44 -6.40
C VAL A 274 25.36 -17.98 -6.85
N TRP A 275 24.26 -17.22 -6.81
CA TRP A 275 24.09 -15.94 -7.48
C TRP A 275 24.86 -14.78 -6.83
N THR A 276 25.27 -14.95 -5.58
CA THR A 276 26.10 -13.98 -4.87
C THR A 276 27.37 -13.71 -5.67
N ALA A 277 28.04 -14.75 -6.18
CA ALA A 277 29.27 -14.62 -6.95
C ALA A 277 29.12 -14.89 -8.46
N ARG A 278 28.25 -15.81 -8.88
CA ARG A 278 28.07 -16.18 -10.30
C ARG A 278 27.62 -14.97 -11.13
N ARG A 279 28.23 -14.79 -12.30
CA ARG A 279 27.81 -13.78 -13.29
C ARG A 279 27.55 -14.47 -14.63
N GLU A 280 26.37 -14.23 -15.18
CA GLU A 280 26.05 -14.65 -16.55
C GLU A 280 26.75 -13.76 -17.57
N LEU A 281 27.06 -14.33 -18.72
CA LEU A 281 27.66 -13.66 -19.87
C LEU A 281 26.62 -12.78 -20.57
N LEU A 282 26.42 -11.56 -20.07
CA LEU A 282 25.35 -10.65 -20.51
C LEU A 282 25.82 -9.38 -21.21
N GLU A 283 27.10 -9.00 -21.08
CA GLU A 283 27.58 -7.70 -21.53
C GLU A 283 29.10 -7.67 -21.76
N SER A 284 29.54 -6.85 -22.70
CA SER A 284 30.97 -6.69 -23.01
C SER A 284 31.73 -5.95 -21.88
N PRO A 285 33.05 -6.15 -21.75
CA PRO A 285 33.86 -5.47 -20.73
C PRO A 285 33.78 -3.95 -20.82
N ALA A 286 33.72 -3.40 -22.04
CA ALA A 286 33.60 -1.96 -22.26
C ALA A 286 32.29 -1.40 -21.70
N ARG A 287 31.16 -2.10 -21.92
CA ARG A 287 29.85 -1.70 -21.37
C ARG A 287 29.85 -1.79 -19.85
N ARG A 288 30.31 -2.91 -19.29
CA ARG A 288 30.41 -3.11 -17.84
C ARG A 288 31.23 -2.02 -17.16
N HIS A 289 32.37 -1.66 -17.75
CA HIS A 289 33.23 -0.58 -17.26
C HIS A 289 32.52 0.77 -17.31
N GLY A 290 31.93 1.12 -18.45
CA GLY A 290 31.17 2.36 -18.62
C GLY A 290 30.02 2.49 -17.61
N ASP A 291 29.24 1.41 -17.44
CA ASP A 291 28.15 1.37 -16.47
C ASP A 291 28.68 1.66 -15.06
N GLY A 292 29.70 0.93 -14.60
CA GLY A 292 30.28 1.16 -13.26
C GLY A 292 30.76 2.59 -13.03
N ARG A 293 31.40 3.22 -14.03
CA ARG A 293 31.92 4.60 -13.92
C ARG A 293 30.83 5.67 -13.91
N LEU A 294 29.71 5.43 -14.58
CA LEU A 294 28.56 6.33 -14.61
C LEU A 294 27.61 6.11 -13.43
N ALA A 295 28.08 5.44 -12.36
CA ALA A 295 27.27 5.02 -11.23
C ALA A 295 26.06 4.15 -11.61
N MET A 296 26.10 3.53 -12.79
CA MET A 296 25.13 2.55 -13.23
C MET A 296 25.54 1.16 -12.74
N ARG A 297 24.58 0.37 -12.26
CA ARG A 297 24.80 -1.06 -12.01
C ARG A 297 24.92 -1.85 -13.33
N PRO A 298 26.00 -2.63 -13.53
CA PRO A 298 26.12 -3.55 -14.66
C PRO A 298 24.97 -4.57 -14.72
N ARG A 299 24.54 -4.98 -15.92
CA ARG A 299 23.39 -5.88 -16.10
C ARG A 299 23.62 -7.24 -15.46
N SER A 300 24.83 -7.78 -15.57
CA SER A 300 25.21 -9.06 -14.95
C SER A 300 25.11 -9.04 -13.42
N VAL A 301 25.45 -7.91 -12.80
CA VAL A 301 25.32 -7.73 -11.34
C VAL A 301 23.87 -7.59 -10.93
N PHE A 302 23.08 -6.79 -11.66
CA PHE A 302 21.65 -6.63 -11.37
C PHE A 302 20.87 -7.95 -11.54
N ALA A 303 21.12 -8.68 -12.63
CA ALA A 303 20.52 -9.99 -12.86
C ALA A 303 20.87 -10.97 -11.74
N ALA A 304 22.13 -10.97 -11.29
CA ALA A 304 22.58 -11.79 -10.16
C ALA A 304 21.87 -11.42 -8.84
N GLN A 305 21.68 -10.13 -8.55
CA GLN A 305 20.94 -9.70 -7.35
C GLN A 305 19.47 -10.14 -7.39
N MET A 306 18.82 -10.02 -8.54
CA MET A 306 17.46 -10.49 -8.76
C MET A 306 17.37 -12.01 -8.57
N ALA A 307 18.26 -12.76 -9.20
CA ALA A 307 18.27 -14.22 -9.15
C ALA A 307 18.62 -14.73 -7.74
N GLN A 308 19.55 -14.09 -7.04
CA GLN A 308 19.88 -14.39 -5.63
C GLN A 308 18.62 -14.31 -4.75
N PHE A 309 17.88 -13.21 -4.86
CA PHE A 309 16.66 -13.02 -4.10
C PHE A 309 15.56 -14.00 -4.52
N GLN A 310 15.27 -14.13 -5.81
CA GLN A 310 14.19 -15.00 -6.30
C GLN A 310 14.43 -16.47 -6.00
N CYS A 311 15.67 -16.97 -6.14
CA CYS A 311 16.01 -18.34 -5.77
C CYS A 311 15.93 -18.56 -4.25
N GLN A 312 16.29 -17.56 -3.43
CA GLN A 312 16.11 -17.66 -1.98
C GLN A 312 14.64 -17.68 -1.61
N LEU A 313 13.83 -16.76 -2.16
CA LEU A 313 12.40 -16.67 -1.91
C LEU A 313 11.67 -17.93 -2.35
N ALA A 314 11.96 -18.47 -3.54
CA ALA A 314 11.34 -19.70 -4.04
C ALA A 314 11.61 -20.91 -3.12
N ARG A 315 12.84 -21.02 -2.61
CA ARG A 315 13.21 -22.07 -1.63
C ARG A 315 12.45 -21.89 -0.31
N LEU A 316 12.34 -20.66 0.18
CA LEU A 316 11.60 -20.35 1.40
C LEU A 316 10.10 -20.60 1.25
N ALA A 317 9.51 -20.20 0.12
CA ALA A 317 8.11 -20.45 -0.18
C ALA A 317 7.81 -21.96 -0.28
N SER A 318 8.71 -22.74 -0.90
CA SER A 318 8.56 -24.20 -0.99
C SER A 318 8.70 -24.90 0.36
N ALA A 319 9.50 -24.35 1.28
CA ALA A 319 9.65 -24.86 2.64
C ALA A 319 8.50 -24.44 3.58
N GLY A 320 7.62 -23.54 3.12
CA GLY A 320 6.65 -22.83 3.96
C GLY A 320 7.28 -21.60 4.61
N LEU A 321 6.72 -20.42 4.35
CA LEU A 321 7.16 -19.21 5.01
C LEU A 321 6.85 -19.30 6.52
N PRO A 322 7.80 -18.91 7.40
CA PRO A 322 7.57 -18.94 8.83
C PRO A 322 6.45 -17.97 9.22
N GLU A 323 5.68 -18.36 10.22
CA GLU A 323 4.74 -17.44 10.87
C GLU A 323 5.54 -16.32 11.57
N SER A 324 5.20 -15.07 11.29
CA SER A 324 5.87 -13.91 11.88
C SER A 324 5.00 -13.22 12.91
N HIS A 325 5.44 -13.24 14.17
CA HIS A 325 4.76 -12.59 15.28
C HIS A 325 4.82 -11.05 15.24
N ALA A 326 5.77 -10.49 14.47
CA ALA A 326 5.99 -9.05 14.32
C ALA A 326 5.59 -8.53 12.92
N GLY A 327 4.91 -9.35 12.12
CA GLY A 327 4.48 -8.98 10.76
C GLY A 327 5.65 -8.72 9.81
N ARG A 328 6.77 -9.44 9.95
CA ARG A 328 8.02 -9.30 9.18
C ARG A 328 8.49 -10.66 8.61
N ILE A 329 7.59 -11.33 7.90
CA ILE A 329 7.76 -12.73 7.46
C ILE A 329 9.09 -12.96 6.73
N LEU A 330 9.50 -12.06 5.83
CA LEU A 330 10.75 -12.24 5.07
C LEU A 330 11.98 -12.15 5.97
N VAL A 331 11.99 -11.23 6.94
CA VAL A 331 13.09 -11.09 7.92
C VAL A 331 13.22 -12.36 8.73
N ASP A 332 12.10 -12.84 9.29
CA ASP A 332 12.09 -14.04 10.11
C ASP A 332 12.46 -15.30 9.27
N ALA A 333 12.17 -15.29 7.97
CA ALA A 333 12.57 -16.32 7.01
C ALA A 333 14.06 -16.29 6.59
N GLY A 334 14.84 -15.29 7.04
CA GLY A 334 16.27 -15.19 6.73
C GLY A 334 16.64 -14.20 5.62
N LEU A 335 15.70 -13.37 5.14
CA LEU A 335 15.96 -12.29 4.19
C LEU A 335 16.12 -10.96 4.92
N VAL A 336 17.33 -10.41 4.95
CA VAL A 336 17.62 -9.15 5.64
C VAL A 336 17.62 -7.93 4.70
N GLU A 337 17.78 -8.17 3.41
CA GLU A 337 17.90 -7.11 2.40
C GLU A 337 17.40 -7.58 1.04
N LEU A 338 16.64 -6.74 0.37
CA LEU A 338 16.08 -7.02 -0.96
C LEU A 338 16.90 -6.34 -2.06
N PRO A 339 16.90 -6.88 -3.29
CA PRO A 339 17.34 -6.13 -4.47
C PRO A 339 16.55 -4.82 -4.65
N PRO A 340 17.00 -3.90 -5.53
CA PRO A 340 16.29 -2.63 -5.75
C PRO A 340 14.88 -2.80 -6.33
N ALA A 341 14.62 -3.94 -6.96
CA ALA A 341 13.31 -4.38 -7.39
C ALA A 341 13.22 -5.90 -7.27
N GLY A 342 12.01 -6.45 -7.29
CA GLY A 342 11.77 -7.88 -7.25
C GLY A 342 10.29 -8.21 -7.41
N TYR A 343 9.97 -9.49 -7.34
CA TYR A 343 8.62 -10.02 -7.43
C TYR A 343 8.30 -10.76 -6.14
N LEU A 344 7.07 -10.61 -5.63
CA LEU A 344 6.56 -11.27 -4.45
C LEU A 344 5.30 -12.07 -4.81
N PRO A 345 5.16 -13.31 -4.34
CA PRO A 345 3.92 -14.06 -4.47
C PRO A 345 2.84 -13.44 -3.56
N VAL A 346 1.61 -13.35 -4.05
CA VAL A 346 0.45 -12.87 -3.31
C VAL A 346 -0.77 -13.74 -3.58
N ASP A 347 -1.72 -13.74 -2.66
CA ASP A 347 -3.03 -14.37 -2.89
C ASP A 347 -3.98 -13.27 -3.38
N PRO A 348 -4.45 -13.32 -4.65
CA PRO A 348 -5.33 -12.27 -5.18
C PRO A 348 -6.70 -12.23 -4.47
N ALA A 349 -7.07 -13.28 -3.73
CA ALA A 349 -8.29 -13.31 -2.92
C ALA A 349 -8.12 -12.66 -1.53
N ALA A 350 -6.90 -12.41 -1.09
CA ALA A 350 -6.59 -11.83 0.21
C ALA A 350 -6.51 -10.29 0.17
N ASP A 351 -6.47 -9.67 1.35
CA ASP A 351 -6.13 -8.25 1.48
C ASP A 351 -4.66 -8.04 1.13
N LEU A 352 -4.42 -7.52 -0.07
CA LEU A 352 -3.10 -7.30 -0.64
C LEU A 352 -2.23 -6.38 0.24
N VAL A 353 -2.81 -5.30 0.77
CA VAL A 353 -2.07 -4.32 1.57
C VAL A 353 -1.57 -4.98 2.85
N ARG A 354 -2.45 -5.71 3.53
CA ARG A 354 -2.10 -6.46 4.74
C ARG A 354 -1.09 -7.57 4.44
N GLN A 355 -1.27 -8.30 3.34
CA GLN A 355 -0.39 -9.42 2.96
C GLN A 355 1.02 -8.93 2.68
N VAL A 356 1.20 -7.93 1.81
CA VAL A 356 2.52 -7.38 1.46
C VAL A 356 3.14 -6.66 2.65
N GLY A 357 2.33 -5.95 3.45
CA GLY A 357 2.76 -5.36 4.72
C GLY A 357 3.33 -6.38 5.70
N SER A 358 2.70 -7.55 5.81
CA SER A 358 3.17 -8.64 6.67
C SER A 358 4.41 -9.36 6.12
N LEU A 359 4.59 -9.38 4.79
CA LEU A 359 5.78 -9.94 4.16
C LEU A 359 7.02 -9.09 4.43
N LEU A 360 6.94 -7.80 4.10
CA LEU A 360 8.09 -6.88 4.16
C LEU A 360 8.33 -6.33 5.57
N GLY A 361 7.28 -6.20 6.36
CA GLY A 361 7.32 -5.72 7.73
C GLY A 361 7.49 -4.21 7.89
N PRO A 362 7.54 -3.74 9.15
CA PRO A 362 7.51 -2.30 9.48
C PRO A 362 8.84 -1.58 9.19
N GLY A 363 9.86 -2.28 8.69
CA GLY A 363 11.16 -1.71 8.34
C GLY A 363 11.18 -0.91 7.03
N VAL A 364 10.07 -0.89 6.30
CA VAL A 364 9.93 -0.20 5.02
C VAL A 364 8.65 0.63 4.97
N ASP A 365 8.65 1.69 4.17
CA ASP A 365 7.45 2.47 3.86
C ASP A 365 6.85 2.00 2.53
N LEU A 366 5.59 1.55 2.55
CA LEU A 366 4.94 0.91 1.40
C LEU A 366 3.94 1.86 0.73
N ARG A 367 4.08 2.04 -0.59
CA ARG A 367 3.08 2.70 -1.45
C ARG A 367 2.64 1.74 -2.53
N PHE A 368 1.34 1.50 -2.66
CA PHE A 368 0.80 0.61 -3.68
C PHE A 368 0.43 1.39 -4.94
N VAL A 369 0.88 0.91 -6.09
CA VAL A 369 0.73 1.59 -7.39
C VAL A 369 0.14 0.59 -8.39
N PRO A 370 -1.14 0.72 -8.77
CA PRO A 370 -1.68 -0.07 -9.87
C PRO A 370 -1.01 0.34 -11.18
N VAL A 371 -0.48 -0.63 -11.92
CA VAL A 371 0.17 -0.40 -13.22
C VAL A 371 -0.26 -1.49 -14.21
N PRO A 372 -0.30 -1.21 -15.52
CA PRO A 372 -0.39 -2.24 -16.55
C PRO A 372 0.71 -3.29 -16.37
N ALA A 373 0.36 -4.57 -16.55
CA ALA A 373 1.32 -5.66 -16.35
C ALA A 373 2.56 -5.56 -17.26
N ASP A 374 2.42 -5.00 -18.46
CA ASP A 374 3.49 -4.77 -19.44
C ASP A 374 4.41 -3.58 -19.08
N GLN A 375 3.97 -2.68 -18.20
CA GLN A 375 4.79 -1.60 -17.67
C GLN A 375 5.78 -2.08 -16.59
N VAL A 376 5.44 -3.16 -15.86
CA VAL A 376 6.26 -3.66 -14.73
C VAL A 376 7.73 -3.90 -15.10
N PRO A 377 8.08 -4.58 -16.22
CA PRO A 377 9.48 -4.77 -16.61
C PRO A 377 10.26 -3.45 -16.80
N HIS A 378 9.59 -2.40 -17.30
CA HIS A 378 10.23 -1.09 -17.48
C HIS A 378 10.53 -0.44 -16.12
N GLU A 379 9.58 -0.48 -15.19
CA GLU A 379 9.78 0.05 -13.84
C GLU A 379 10.90 -0.68 -13.07
N VAL A 380 11.09 -1.99 -13.34
CA VAL A 380 12.19 -2.79 -12.79
C VAL A 380 13.53 -2.39 -13.40
N GLU A 381 13.59 -2.14 -14.71
CA GLU A 381 14.80 -1.67 -15.39
C GLU A 381 15.22 -0.28 -14.90
N GLU A 382 14.27 0.63 -14.69
CA GLU A 382 14.54 2.00 -14.21
C GLU A 382 15.27 2.03 -12.86
N VAL A 383 14.94 1.12 -11.94
CA VAL A 383 15.53 1.09 -10.60
C VAL A 383 16.78 0.23 -10.49
N ARG A 384 17.23 -0.39 -11.60
CA ARG A 384 18.45 -1.21 -11.68
C ARG A 384 19.65 -0.57 -10.98
N HIS A 385 19.77 0.75 -11.09
CA HIS A 385 20.91 1.52 -10.60
C HIS A 385 20.81 1.93 -9.12
N ARG A 386 19.66 1.68 -8.47
CA ARG A 386 19.43 2.07 -7.08
C ARG A 386 20.03 1.07 -6.10
N ASP A 387 20.18 1.51 -4.87
CA ASP A 387 20.71 0.67 -3.79
C ASP A 387 19.69 -0.41 -3.41
N ARG A 388 20.21 -1.50 -2.85
CA ARG A 388 19.40 -2.57 -2.26
C ARG A 388 18.54 -2.02 -1.10
N ILE A 389 17.45 -2.69 -0.78
CA ILE A 389 16.44 -2.24 0.20
C ILE A 389 16.69 -2.99 1.50
N SER A 390 17.19 -2.32 2.53
CA SER A 390 17.37 -2.92 3.86
C SER A 390 16.03 -3.09 4.56
N LEU A 391 15.77 -4.30 5.08
CA LEU A 391 14.60 -4.59 5.92
C LEU A 391 14.89 -4.36 7.40
N LEU A 392 16.17 -4.21 7.78
CA LEU A 392 16.60 -4.08 9.18
C LEU A 392 16.71 -2.61 9.62
N VAL A 393 17.25 -1.74 8.76
CA VAL A 393 17.57 -0.35 9.13
C VAL A 393 16.32 0.41 9.60
N GLY A 394 15.18 0.25 8.93
CA GLY A 394 13.93 0.89 9.34
C GLY A 394 13.26 0.28 10.58
N ILE A 395 13.69 -0.92 11.00
CA ILE A 395 13.26 -1.55 12.26
C ILE A 395 14.08 -0.97 13.42
N ASP A 396 15.39 -0.83 13.22
CA ASP A 396 16.29 -0.24 14.23
C ASP A 396 16.05 1.28 14.38
N ASP A 397 15.82 1.98 13.28
CA ASP A 397 15.50 3.41 13.22
C ASP A 397 14.28 3.67 12.33
N PRO A 398 13.08 3.88 12.91
CA PRO A 398 11.86 4.16 12.16
C PRO A 398 11.93 5.37 11.23
N SER A 399 12.85 6.32 11.46
CA SER A 399 13.05 7.49 10.58
C SER A 399 13.87 7.17 9.33
N ALA A 400 14.56 6.04 9.31
CA ALA A 400 15.41 5.57 8.22
C ALA A 400 14.78 4.43 7.40
N ARG A 401 13.44 4.30 7.44
CA ARG A 401 12.69 3.33 6.61
C ARG A 401 12.97 3.54 5.14
N ALA A 402 13.23 2.45 4.43
CA ALA A 402 13.38 2.52 2.99
C ALA A 402 12.01 2.69 2.32
N ASP A 403 11.90 3.68 1.44
CA ASP A 403 10.69 3.88 0.63
C ASP A 403 10.58 2.82 -0.46
N VAL A 404 9.43 2.13 -0.51
CA VAL A 404 9.15 1.04 -1.45
C VAL A 404 7.82 1.29 -2.14
N ASP A 405 7.81 1.13 -3.46
CA ASP A 405 6.60 1.06 -4.25
C ASP A 405 6.27 -0.40 -4.54
N VAL A 406 5.01 -0.79 -4.31
CA VAL A 406 4.44 -2.09 -4.66
C VAL A 406 3.62 -1.91 -5.93
N LEU A 407 4.16 -2.39 -7.05
CA LEU A 407 3.51 -2.38 -8.35
C LEU A 407 2.49 -3.51 -8.42
N VAL A 408 1.22 -3.17 -8.58
CA VAL A 408 0.10 -4.12 -8.63
C VAL A 408 -0.33 -4.28 -10.08
N PRO A 409 0.07 -5.36 -10.77
CA PRO A 409 -0.24 -5.57 -12.18
C PRO A 409 -1.74 -5.65 -12.40
N ASP A 410 -2.24 -4.79 -13.28
CA ASP A 410 -3.65 -4.62 -13.62
C ASP A 410 -4.54 -4.41 -12.36
N GLY A 411 -3.97 -3.78 -11.31
CA GLY A 411 -4.61 -3.61 -10.00
C GLY A 411 -5.91 -2.83 -10.09
N ARG A 412 -6.96 -3.33 -9.43
CA ARG A 412 -8.28 -2.69 -9.39
C ARG A 412 -8.51 -2.03 -8.03
N ILE A 413 -8.83 -0.75 -8.06
CA ILE A 413 -9.28 0.03 -6.92
C ILE A 413 -10.80 -0.15 -6.86
N ALA A 414 -11.26 -1.10 -6.06
CA ALA A 414 -12.70 -1.26 -5.80
C ALA A 414 -13.06 -0.47 -4.54
N SER A 415 -14.15 0.29 -4.55
CA SER A 415 -14.73 0.81 -3.31
C SER A 415 -15.08 -0.37 -2.42
N ALA A 416 -14.53 -0.42 -1.20
CA ALA A 416 -14.87 -1.49 -0.27
C ALA A 416 -16.38 -1.47 -0.09
N ARG A 417 -17.06 -2.58 -0.38
CA ARG A 417 -18.41 -2.78 0.12
C ARG A 417 -18.29 -2.73 1.64
N PRO A 418 -18.98 -1.83 2.37
CA PRO A 418 -18.83 -1.71 3.80
C PRO A 418 -19.13 -3.07 4.42
N VAL A 419 -18.09 -3.74 4.91
CA VAL A 419 -18.23 -4.99 5.62
C VAL A 419 -18.88 -4.60 6.94
N THR A 420 -20.18 -4.83 7.05
CA THR A 420 -20.94 -4.63 8.28
C THR A 420 -20.39 -5.57 9.34
N GLY A 421 -19.41 -5.09 10.10
CA GLY A 421 -18.95 -5.74 11.32
C GLY A 421 -20.12 -5.87 12.28
N ARG A 422 -20.15 -6.94 13.07
CA ARG A 422 -21.21 -7.10 14.07
C ARG A 422 -20.83 -6.26 15.30
N GLY A 423 -21.63 -5.24 15.57
CA GLY A 423 -21.57 -4.48 16.82
C GLY A 423 -21.95 -5.34 18.02
N LEU A 424 -21.22 -5.16 19.12
CA LEU A 424 -21.45 -5.81 20.40
C LEU A 424 -21.40 -4.74 21.51
N VAL A 425 -22.34 -4.77 22.45
CA VAL A 425 -22.21 -4.10 23.74
C VAL A 425 -21.29 -4.94 24.60
N ALA A 426 -20.20 -4.36 25.10
CA ALA A 426 -19.24 -5.04 25.95
C ALA A 426 -19.43 -4.57 27.40
N LYS A 427 -19.74 -5.52 28.30
CA LYS A 427 -19.77 -5.31 29.74
C LYS A 427 -18.77 -6.25 30.37
N MET A 428 -17.80 -5.72 31.12
CA MET A 428 -16.86 -6.58 31.86
C MET A 428 -16.92 -6.24 33.34
N ARG A 429 -16.85 -7.25 34.20
CA ARG A 429 -16.79 -7.09 35.64
C ARG A 429 -15.57 -7.82 36.15
N LEU A 430 -14.75 -7.13 36.93
CA LEU A 430 -13.57 -7.69 37.59
C LEU A 430 -13.70 -7.48 39.10
N GLY A 431 -13.66 -8.57 39.87
CA GLY A 431 -13.72 -8.55 41.35
C GLY A 431 -14.93 -9.28 41.92
N ARG A 432 -15.20 -9.14 43.23
CA ARG A 432 -16.26 -9.87 43.95
C ARG A 432 -17.18 -8.94 44.74
N GLY A 433 -18.50 -9.17 44.63
CA GLY A 433 -19.50 -8.48 45.44
C GLY A 433 -19.43 -6.96 45.29
N LYS A 434 -19.23 -6.24 46.40
CA LYS A 434 -19.11 -4.76 46.41
C LYS A 434 -17.71 -4.24 46.01
N GLN A 435 -16.71 -5.11 45.93
CA GLN A 435 -15.35 -4.80 45.46
C GLN A 435 -15.19 -5.33 44.03
N SER A 436 -15.95 -4.74 43.11
CA SER A 436 -15.82 -5.04 41.69
C SER A 436 -15.79 -3.76 40.88
N VAL A 437 -14.96 -3.72 39.85
CA VAL A 437 -14.95 -2.68 38.84
C VAL A 437 -15.72 -3.16 37.61
N THR A 438 -16.60 -2.30 37.07
CA THR A 438 -17.41 -2.62 35.90
C THR A 438 -16.99 -1.75 34.73
N TYR A 439 -16.64 -2.39 33.63
CA TYR A 439 -16.37 -1.82 32.33
C TYR A 439 -17.64 -1.78 31.49
N HIS A 440 -17.89 -0.63 30.87
CA HIS A 440 -18.93 -0.44 29.88
C HIS A 440 -18.32 0.12 28.60
N GLY A 441 -18.53 -0.59 27.50
CA GLY A 441 -18.00 -0.18 26.20
C GLY A 441 -18.69 -0.83 25.02
N VAL A 442 -18.08 -0.63 23.86
CA VAL A 442 -18.47 -1.29 22.61
C VAL A 442 -17.39 -2.28 22.23
N ALA A 443 -17.77 -3.32 21.52
CA ALA A 443 -16.86 -4.21 20.86
C ALA A 443 -17.30 -4.46 19.42
N ARG A 444 -16.33 -4.77 18.57
CA ARG A 444 -16.55 -5.14 17.18
C ARG A 444 -15.87 -6.45 16.91
N ARG A 445 -16.64 -7.34 16.29
CA ARG A 445 -16.13 -8.55 15.62
C ARG A 445 -16.26 -8.35 14.11
N PRO A 446 -15.16 -8.30 13.34
CA PRO A 446 -15.20 -8.27 11.89
C PRO A 446 -15.99 -9.46 11.31
N ALA A 447 -16.59 -9.28 10.13
CA ALA A 447 -17.42 -10.31 9.51
C ALA A 447 -16.60 -11.55 9.08
N ARG A 448 -17.30 -12.68 8.90
CA ARG A 448 -16.81 -14.07 8.69
C ARG A 448 -15.78 -14.33 7.57
N TYR A 449 -15.32 -13.32 6.84
CA TYR A 449 -14.43 -13.46 5.69
C TYR A 449 -12.96 -13.12 5.98
N ALA A 450 -12.62 -12.65 7.18
CA ALA A 450 -11.22 -12.61 7.60
C ALA A 450 -10.76 -14.01 8.02
N PRO A 451 -9.66 -14.58 7.48
CA PRO A 451 -9.05 -15.78 8.03
C PRO A 451 -8.54 -15.43 9.43
N GLY A 452 -9.27 -15.86 10.47
CA GLY A 452 -8.93 -15.62 11.87
C GLY A 452 -10.08 -15.18 12.77
N PHE A 453 -9.76 -14.96 14.05
CA PHE A 453 -10.65 -14.38 15.06
C PHE A 453 -10.12 -13.02 15.48
N THR A 454 -10.93 -11.97 15.36
CA THR A 454 -10.56 -10.62 15.84
C THR A 454 -11.68 -10.01 16.68
N LEU A 455 -11.31 -9.37 17.77
CA LEU A 455 -12.20 -8.67 18.70
C LEU A 455 -11.50 -7.40 19.17
N ALA A 456 -12.07 -6.24 18.85
CA ALA A 456 -11.64 -4.95 19.39
C ALA A 456 -12.73 -4.42 20.33
N THR A 457 -12.35 -3.78 21.43
CA THR A 457 -13.27 -3.14 22.37
C THR A 457 -12.67 -1.87 22.95
N ALA A 458 -13.51 -0.85 23.21
CA ALA A 458 -13.12 0.29 24.01
C ALA A 458 -14.30 0.84 24.82
N GLY A 459 -14.00 1.44 25.96
CA GLY A 459 -14.99 1.89 26.94
C GLY A 459 -14.36 2.41 28.22
N PHE A 460 -15.16 2.52 29.27
CA PHE A 460 -14.73 3.04 30.56
C PHE A 460 -15.08 2.11 31.71
N CYS A 461 -14.25 2.15 32.75
CA CYS A 461 -14.66 1.79 34.10
C CYS A 461 -14.87 3.06 34.95
N THR A 462 -15.78 3.02 35.92
CA THR A 462 -16.02 4.11 36.87
C THR A 462 -15.62 3.73 38.30
N VAL A 463 -14.80 4.57 38.93
CA VAL A 463 -14.37 4.40 40.33
C VAL A 463 -14.67 5.65 41.17
N SER A 464 -14.74 5.48 42.49
CA SER A 464 -15.21 6.51 43.43
C SER A 464 -14.26 7.69 43.61
N THR A 465 -12.95 7.43 43.64
CA THR A 465 -11.92 8.45 43.92
C THR A 465 -10.77 8.34 42.93
N ASP A 466 -9.98 9.41 42.78
CA ASP A 466 -8.84 9.37 41.87
C ASP A 466 -7.74 8.38 42.31
N PRO A 467 -7.38 8.30 43.61
CA PRO A 467 -6.45 7.29 44.10
C PRO A 467 -6.88 5.87 43.77
N ASP A 468 -8.18 5.56 43.83
CA ASP A 468 -8.72 4.24 43.51
C ASP A 468 -8.39 3.79 42.08
N GLY A 469 -8.48 4.71 41.11
CA GLY A 469 -8.22 4.41 39.70
C GLY A 469 -6.73 4.27 39.40
N VAL A 470 -5.92 5.17 39.95
CA VAL A 470 -4.46 5.12 39.84
C VAL A 470 -3.93 3.85 40.49
N ASP A 471 -4.34 3.55 41.72
CA ASP A 471 -3.92 2.36 42.47
C ASP A 471 -4.33 1.07 41.76
N PHE A 472 -5.51 1.02 41.15
CA PHE A 472 -5.93 -0.15 40.35
C PHE A 472 -4.99 -0.41 39.17
N VAL A 473 -4.75 0.60 38.33
CA VAL A 473 -3.89 0.46 37.14
C VAL A 473 -2.45 0.11 37.56
N ASP A 474 -1.94 0.79 38.58
CA ASP A 474 -0.57 0.62 39.06
C ASP A 474 -0.34 -0.72 39.76
N THR A 475 -1.26 -1.16 40.63
CA THR A 475 -1.15 -2.46 41.29
C THR A 475 -1.37 -3.61 40.32
N LEU A 476 -2.24 -3.45 39.31
CA LEU A 476 -2.40 -4.43 38.25
C LEU A 476 -1.15 -4.55 37.38
N ALA A 477 -0.58 -3.43 36.93
CA ALA A 477 0.69 -3.42 36.20
C ALA A 477 1.80 -4.05 37.05
N LYS A 478 1.91 -3.67 38.33
CA LYS A 478 2.91 -4.19 39.25
C LYS A 478 2.77 -5.70 39.50
N ALA A 479 1.55 -6.19 39.69
CA ALA A 479 1.28 -7.61 39.90
C ALA A 479 1.71 -8.47 38.70
N VAL A 480 1.60 -7.92 37.49
CA VAL A 480 2.08 -8.60 36.27
C VAL A 480 3.60 -8.43 36.09
N SER A 481 4.18 -7.26 36.44
CA SER A 481 5.59 -6.93 36.20
C SER A 481 6.61 -7.41 37.26
N ILE A 482 6.26 -7.65 38.54
CA ILE A 482 7.22 -7.94 39.63
C ILE A 482 7.14 -9.42 40.08
N HIS A 483 8.20 -9.97 40.68
CA HIS A 483 8.30 -11.36 41.19
C HIS A 483 7.59 -11.59 42.56
N GLU A 484 7.01 -10.55 43.15
CA GLU A 484 6.38 -10.58 44.48
C GLU A 484 4.86 -10.57 44.38
N HIS A 485 4.20 -11.28 45.31
CA HIS A 485 2.76 -11.44 45.48
C HIS A 485 2.06 -10.09 45.77
N SER A 486 2.02 -9.20 44.79
CA SER A 486 1.38 -7.90 44.91
C SER A 486 -0.12 -8.09 44.76
N HIS A 487 -0.88 -7.77 45.81
CA HIS A 487 -2.33 -7.75 45.75
C HIS A 487 -2.79 -6.65 44.78
N VAL A 488 -3.63 -7.01 43.81
CA VAL A 488 -4.33 -6.04 42.94
C VAL A 488 -5.42 -5.37 43.76
N ILE A 489 -5.37 -4.05 43.90
CA ILE A 489 -6.39 -3.29 44.62
C ILE A 489 -7.55 -3.06 43.66
N VAL A 490 -8.65 -3.81 43.83
CA VAL A 490 -9.87 -3.62 43.03
C VAL A 490 -10.77 -2.62 43.75
N PRO A 491 -10.98 -1.42 43.19
CA PRO A 491 -11.81 -0.41 43.83
C PRO A 491 -13.29 -0.76 43.72
N PRO A 492 -14.13 -0.26 44.64
CA PRO A 492 -15.58 -0.41 44.52
C PRO A 492 -16.07 0.35 43.29
N SER A 493 -16.91 -0.28 42.47
CA SER A 493 -17.63 0.41 41.41
C SER A 493 -18.49 1.53 42.00
N THR A 494 -18.52 2.67 41.33
CA THR A 494 -19.42 3.77 41.69
C THR A 494 -20.52 3.92 40.65
N ASP A 495 -21.74 4.18 41.13
CA ASP A 495 -22.89 4.56 40.31
C ASP A 495 -22.90 6.06 39.98
N ARG A 496 -21.89 6.81 40.43
CA ARG A 496 -21.73 8.22 40.05
C ARG A 496 -21.57 8.34 38.54
N GLU A 497 -22.49 9.05 37.89
CA GLU A 497 -22.45 9.26 36.45
C GLU A 497 -21.20 10.03 36.03
N LEU A 498 -20.61 9.61 34.91
CA LEU A 498 -19.59 10.39 34.21
C LEU A 498 -20.29 11.46 33.36
N GLY A 499 -20.07 12.73 33.69
CA GLY A 499 -20.58 13.85 32.89
C GLY A 499 -20.03 13.80 31.45
N ARG A 500 -20.89 13.51 30.47
CA ARG A 500 -20.49 13.31 29.06
C ARG A 500 -19.81 14.54 28.45
N ASP A 501 -20.32 15.73 28.73
CA ASP A 501 -19.73 16.98 28.24
C ASP A 501 -18.33 17.22 28.81
N ARG A 502 -18.11 16.81 30.06
CA ARG A 502 -16.78 16.88 30.69
C ARG A 502 -15.83 15.86 30.07
N LEU A 503 -16.26 14.61 29.90
CA LEU A 503 -15.46 13.60 29.19
C LEU A 503 -15.07 14.05 27.80
N ARG A 504 -15.98 14.72 27.08
CA ARG A 504 -15.70 15.31 25.76
C ARG A 504 -14.60 16.37 25.83
N ARG A 505 -14.71 17.33 26.75
CA ARG A 505 -13.66 18.32 26.98
C ARG A 505 -12.32 17.69 27.33
N LEU A 506 -12.32 16.67 28.20
CA LEU A 506 -11.09 15.97 28.61
C LEU A 506 -10.46 15.19 27.47
N ALA A 507 -11.25 14.52 26.63
CA ALA A 507 -10.76 13.84 25.44
C ALA A 507 -10.17 14.82 24.41
N ASP A 508 -10.80 15.98 24.22
CA ASP A 508 -10.27 17.06 23.36
C ASP A 508 -8.95 17.64 23.91
N GLU A 509 -8.88 17.85 25.23
CA GLU A 509 -7.66 18.28 25.93
C GLU A 509 -6.54 17.25 25.83
N ALA A 510 -6.83 15.96 26.04
CA ALA A 510 -5.89 14.87 25.85
C ALA A 510 -5.38 14.80 24.40
N GLY A 511 -6.26 15.05 23.42
CA GLY A 511 -5.88 15.14 22.01
C GLY A 511 -4.93 16.29 21.70
N ARG A 512 -5.19 17.48 22.25
CA ARG A 512 -4.26 18.64 22.14
C ARG A 512 -2.93 18.36 22.81
N PHE A 513 -2.96 17.84 24.03
CA PHE A 513 -1.76 17.46 24.78
C PHE A 513 -0.91 16.44 24.02
N ALA A 514 -1.54 15.44 23.39
CA ALA A 514 -0.83 14.44 22.59
C ALA A 514 -0.19 15.03 21.34
N ALA A 515 -0.84 15.99 20.69
CA ALA A 515 -0.26 16.71 19.55
C ALA A 515 0.95 17.58 19.98
N GLU A 516 0.85 18.27 21.12
CA GLU A 516 1.95 19.07 21.68
C GLU A 516 3.11 18.22 22.20
N SER A 517 2.82 17.00 22.65
CA SER A 517 3.80 16.06 23.22
C SER A 517 4.21 14.95 22.24
N ALA A 518 3.92 15.09 20.95
CA ALA A 518 4.19 14.07 19.95
C ALA A 518 5.65 13.59 19.98
N GLY A 519 5.85 12.27 20.09
CA GLY A 519 7.18 11.65 20.17
C GLY A 519 7.85 11.71 21.55
N ARG A 520 7.21 12.30 22.56
CA ARG A 520 7.69 12.29 23.96
C ARG A 520 6.79 11.38 24.79
N ARG A 521 7.34 10.62 25.74
CA ARG A 521 6.57 9.81 26.69
C ARG A 521 6.11 10.67 27.86
N ARG A 522 4.92 11.28 27.74
CA ARG A 522 4.29 12.05 28.83
C ARG A 522 2.85 11.61 28.96
N LEU A 523 2.36 11.55 30.19
CA LEU A 523 0.97 11.24 30.46
C LEU A 523 0.17 12.53 30.66
N PHE A 524 -0.98 12.61 30.00
CA PHE A 524 -1.97 13.65 30.26
C PHE A 524 -2.47 13.52 31.72
N ALA A 525 -2.87 14.64 32.33
CA ALA A 525 -3.38 14.69 33.69
C ALA A 525 -4.63 15.56 33.73
N ALA A 526 -5.65 15.14 34.49
CA ALA A 526 -6.91 15.86 34.63
C ALA A 526 -7.39 15.90 36.07
N ALA A 527 -8.09 16.98 36.44
CA ALA A 527 -8.74 17.13 37.74
C ALA A 527 -10.24 16.88 37.62
N PHE A 528 -10.80 16.22 38.65
CA PHE A 528 -12.21 15.83 38.72
C PHE A 528 -12.90 16.44 39.95
N ASP A 529 -14.19 16.76 39.84
CA ASP A 529 -14.99 17.27 40.96
C ASP A 529 -15.32 16.13 41.94
N GLU A 530 -15.27 16.35 43.25
CA GLU A 530 -15.62 15.36 44.28
C GLU A 530 -16.96 14.64 44.08
N LYS A 531 -17.91 15.24 43.35
CA LYS A 531 -19.25 14.67 43.10
C LYS A 531 -19.33 13.70 41.91
N GLU A 532 -18.32 13.67 41.04
CA GLU A 532 -18.33 12.85 39.82
C GLU A 532 -17.61 11.50 40.01
N GLY A 533 -17.93 10.50 39.17
CA GLY A 533 -17.13 9.28 39.06
C GLY A 533 -15.79 9.54 38.35
N ARG A 534 -14.78 8.72 38.62
CA ARG A 534 -13.47 8.80 37.94
C ARG A 534 -13.37 7.78 36.82
N PRO A 535 -13.04 8.19 35.59
CA PRO A 535 -12.95 7.27 34.46
C PRO A 535 -11.60 6.54 34.47
N ILE A 536 -11.64 5.24 34.22
CA ILE A 536 -10.48 4.49 33.74
C ILE A 536 -10.78 4.16 32.29
N ALA A 537 -10.04 4.75 31.36
CA ALA A 537 -10.16 4.46 29.94
C ALA A 537 -9.55 3.09 29.64
N VAL A 538 -10.29 2.25 28.92
CA VAL A 538 -9.90 0.87 28.63
C VAL A 538 -10.08 0.59 27.14
N ARG A 539 -9.05 0.00 26.50
CA ARG A 539 -9.13 -0.57 25.15
C ARG A 539 -8.56 -1.97 25.16
N GLY A 540 -9.29 -2.91 24.59
CA GLY A 540 -8.85 -4.29 24.39
C GLY A 540 -8.80 -4.64 22.91
N ALA A 541 -7.78 -5.36 22.48
CA ALA A 541 -7.73 -5.95 21.16
C ALA A 541 -7.26 -7.41 21.28
N LEU A 542 -7.91 -8.32 20.58
CA LEU A 542 -7.55 -9.72 20.50
C LEU A 542 -7.60 -10.14 19.03
N ALA A 543 -6.50 -10.70 18.52
CA ALA A 543 -6.38 -11.22 17.18
C ALA A 543 -5.82 -12.63 17.23
N CYS A 544 -6.43 -13.55 16.50
CA CYS A 544 -5.95 -14.90 16.29
C CYS A 544 -5.98 -15.21 14.79
N ASP A 545 -4.98 -15.94 14.31
CA ASP A 545 -4.86 -16.35 12.90
C ASP A 545 -5.91 -17.39 12.46
N HIS A 546 -6.46 -18.14 13.43
CA HIS A 546 -7.58 -19.06 13.22
C HIS A 546 -8.84 -18.58 13.93
N ASP A 547 -10.00 -19.03 13.46
CA ASP A 547 -11.25 -18.87 14.21
C ASP A 547 -11.19 -19.75 15.46
N LEU A 548 -11.17 -19.12 16.65
CA LEU A 548 -11.13 -19.81 17.95
C LEU A 548 -12.21 -20.89 18.09
N TRP A 549 -13.36 -20.69 17.43
CA TRP A 549 -14.47 -21.63 17.47
C TRP A 549 -14.31 -22.84 16.55
N ARG A 550 -13.33 -22.81 15.64
CA ARG A 550 -13.04 -23.90 14.70
C ARG A 550 -11.82 -24.72 15.07
N LEU A 551 -10.96 -24.23 15.97
CA LEU A 551 -9.80 -24.96 16.47
C LEU A 551 -10.21 -26.32 17.02
N GLN A 552 -9.60 -27.41 16.62
CA GLN A 552 -9.86 -28.74 17.19
C GLN A 552 -9.08 -28.93 18.50
N PRO A 553 -9.49 -29.86 19.39
CA PRO A 553 -8.69 -30.25 20.54
C PRO A 553 -7.26 -30.64 20.12
N GLY A 554 -6.26 -30.02 20.74
CA GLY A 554 -4.84 -30.18 20.39
C GLY A 554 -4.32 -29.27 19.26
N GLU A 555 -5.18 -28.54 18.55
CA GLU A 555 -4.75 -27.50 17.60
C GLU A 555 -4.35 -26.23 18.34
N THR A 556 -3.35 -25.53 17.78
CA THR A 556 -2.85 -24.26 18.28
C THR A 556 -3.05 -23.17 17.24
N ALA A 557 -3.47 -21.98 17.66
CA ALA A 557 -3.48 -20.77 16.86
C ALA A 557 -2.53 -19.74 17.44
N LEU A 558 -1.99 -18.85 16.60
CA LEU A 558 -1.29 -17.67 17.10
C LEU A 558 -2.29 -16.68 17.65
N VAL A 559 -1.92 -16.04 18.76
CA VAL A 559 -2.72 -15.02 19.41
C VAL A 559 -1.87 -13.80 19.74
N THR A 560 -2.41 -12.63 19.38
CA THR A 560 -1.96 -11.33 19.86
C THR A 560 -3.10 -10.71 20.66
N ALA A 561 -2.85 -10.31 21.91
CA ALA A 561 -3.80 -9.58 22.72
C ALA A 561 -3.16 -8.32 23.29
N GLN A 562 -3.90 -7.22 23.26
CA GLN A 562 -3.50 -5.94 23.85
C GLN A 562 -4.59 -5.47 24.82
N LEU A 563 -4.20 -4.96 25.97
CA LEU A 563 -5.07 -4.27 26.91
C LEU A 563 -4.40 -2.96 27.32
N ASP A 564 -5.00 -1.84 26.91
CA ASP A 564 -4.62 -0.50 27.31
C ASP A 564 -5.52 -0.05 28.47
N LEU A 565 -4.91 0.39 29.58
CA LEU A 565 -5.60 1.00 30.73
C LEU A 565 -5.01 2.38 31.01
N TYR A 566 -5.86 3.36 31.28
CA TYR A 566 -5.41 4.70 31.62
C TYR A 566 -6.34 5.38 32.62
N ALA A 567 -5.76 5.81 33.74
CA ALA A 567 -6.41 6.57 34.80
C ALA A 567 -5.81 8.00 34.85
N PRO A 568 -6.51 9.02 34.32
CA PRO A 568 -6.06 10.40 34.45
C PRO A 568 -6.16 10.85 35.91
N TYR A 569 -5.10 11.46 36.44
CA TYR A 569 -5.09 12.07 37.77
C TYR A 569 -4.20 13.32 37.77
N ARG A 570 -4.68 14.39 38.40
CA ARG A 570 -3.93 15.61 38.64
C ARG A 570 -3.86 15.84 40.15
N VAL A 571 -2.64 15.84 40.68
CA VAL A 571 -2.36 16.14 42.08
C VAL A 571 -2.93 17.52 42.45
N PRO A 572 -3.75 17.62 43.51
CA PRO A 572 -4.16 18.90 44.05
C PRO A 572 -2.93 19.73 44.47
N PRO A 573 -2.94 21.06 44.30
CA PRO A 573 -1.78 21.91 44.60
C PRO A 573 -1.28 21.82 46.05
N ASP A 574 -2.12 21.35 46.98
CA ASP A 574 -1.81 21.22 48.41
C ASP A 574 -1.53 19.77 48.85
N GLY A 575 -1.57 18.78 47.95
CA GLY A 575 -1.39 17.36 48.26
C GLY A 575 0.00 16.86 47.83
N ASP A 576 0.83 16.46 48.79
CA ASP A 576 2.16 15.87 48.52
C ASP A 576 2.13 14.33 48.59
N ASP A 577 1.17 13.72 47.89
CA ASP A 577 1.05 12.24 47.83
C ASP A 577 1.97 11.62 46.76
N GLY A 578 2.60 12.45 45.91
CA GLY A 578 3.54 12.04 44.86
C GLY A 578 2.90 11.20 43.75
N ARG A 579 1.57 11.11 43.68
CA ARG A 579 0.85 10.23 42.75
C ARG A 579 0.54 10.94 41.42
N GLY A 580 0.92 10.35 40.29
CA GLY A 580 0.63 10.90 38.96
C GLY A 580 -0.54 10.20 38.27
N PRO A 581 -0.89 10.61 37.03
CA PRO A 581 -1.71 9.77 36.15
C PRO A 581 -1.02 8.41 35.93
N ALA A 582 -1.80 7.34 35.81
CA ALA A 582 -1.29 6.00 35.60
C ALA A 582 -1.77 5.43 34.26
N ALA A 583 -0.85 4.81 33.52
CA ALA A 583 -1.16 4.10 32.29
C ALA A 583 -0.46 2.73 32.30
N ALA A 584 -1.14 1.71 31.81
CA ALA A 584 -0.58 0.39 31.63
C ALA A 584 -1.01 -0.20 30.29
N LEU A 585 -0.04 -0.68 29.50
CA LEU A 585 -0.28 -1.48 28.31
C LEU A 585 0.19 -2.90 28.57
N PHE A 586 -0.71 -3.87 28.44
CA PHE A 586 -0.41 -5.29 28.49
C PHE A 586 -0.42 -5.83 27.06
N GLU A 587 0.68 -6.44 26.61
CA GLU A 587 0.78 -7.05 25.29
C GLU A 587 1.13 -8.53 25.41
N LEU A 588 0.19 -9.40 25.06
CA LEU A 588 0.39 -10.84 24.98
C LEU A 588 0.65 -11.25 23.54
N PHE A 589 1.76 -11.92 23.30
CA PHE A 589 2.07 -12.60 22.04
C PHE A 589 2.32 -14.08 22.31
N GLY A 590 1.55 -14.96 21.71
CA GLY A 590 1.66 -16.37 22.05
C GLY A 590 0.83 -17.30 21.18
N ARG A 591 0.48 -18.42 21.78
CA ARG A 591 -0.40 -19.44 21.22
C ARG A 591 -1.63 -19.60 22.08
N VAL A 592 -2.75 -19.87 21.42
CA VAL A 592 -3.99 -20.33 22.04
C VAL A 592 -4.25 -21.76 21.58
N GLU A 593 -4.46 -22.67 22.52
CA GLU A 593 -4.77 -24.08 22.24
C GLU A 593 -6.07 -24.50 22.90
N VAL A 594 -6.75 -25.48 22.31
CA VAL A 594 -7.86 -26.18 22.98
C VAL A 594 -7.27 -27.40 23.69
N PRO A 595 -7.25 -27.46 25.04
CA PRO A 595 -6.64 -28.57 25.75
C PRO A 595 -7.25 -29.93 25.34
N PRO A 596 -6.43 -30.99 25.17
CA PRO A 596 -6.87 -32.27 24.58
C PRO A 596 -7.95 -33.02 25.36
N PHE A 597 -8.14 -32.69 26.64
CA PHE A 597 -9.15 -33.31 27.53
C PHE A 597 -10.35 -32.40 27.82
N THR A 598 -10.58 -31.38 26.98
CA THR A 598 -11.71 -30.47 27.17
C THR A 598 -13.01 -31.14 26.71
N VAL A 599 -13.98 -31.32 27.61
CA VAL A 599 -15.33 -31.77 27.25
C VAL A 599 -16.04 -30.64 26.52
N ASP A 600 -16.11 -30.71 25.19
CA ASP A 600 -16.87 -29.76 24.39
C ASP A 600 -18.37 -30.06 24.55
N THR A 601 -19.05 -29.23 25.33
CA THR A 601 -20.51 -29.34 25.51
C THR A 601 -21.29 -28.57 24.45
N GLY A 602 -20.61 -27.99 23.46
CA GLY A 602 -21.19 -27.07 22.46
C GLY A 602 -21.55 -25.68 22.99
N ALA A 603 -21.79 -25.55 24.30
CA ALA A 603 -22.12 -24.30 24.99
C ALA A 603 -20.95 -23.73 25.83
N ALA A 604 -19.87 -24.47 26.02
CA ALA A 604 -18.69 -24.02 26.76
C ALA A 604 -17.43 -24.65 26.20
N ARG A 605 -16.40 -23.84 25.99
CA ARG A 605 -15.10 -24.26 25.45
C ARG A 605 -13.95 -23.63 26.24
N ARG A 606 -12.95 -24.43 26.58
CA ARG A 606 -11.76 -23.99 27.29
C ARG A 606 -10.62 -23.75 26.31
N PHE A 607 -9.94 -22.62 26.50
CA PHE A 607 -8.76 -22.23 25.74
C PHE A 607 -7.60 -22.03 26.71
N ARG A 608 -6.41 -22.45 26.32
CA ARG A 608 -5.17 -22.16 27.04
C ARG A 608 -4.36 -21.17 26.23
N PHE A 609 -4.02 -20.05 26.85
CA PHE A 609 -3.13 -19.04 26.28
C PHE A 609 -1.74 -19.23 26.88
N ALA A 610 -0.71 -19.25 26.04
CA ALA A 610 0.69 -19.31 26.45
C ALA A 610 1.53 -18.38 25.58
N GLY A 611 2.31 -17.47 26.17
CA GLY A 611 3.02 -16.46 25.39
C GLY A 611 3.95 -15.57 26.20
N GLN A 612 4.55 -14.58 25.54
CA GLN A 612 5.23 -13.46 26.19
C GLN A 612 4.23 -12.34 26.47
N LEU A 613 4.15 -11.91 27.73
CA LEU A 613 3.38 -10.76 28.19
C LEU A 613 4.34 -9.62 28.52
N GLY A 614 4.32 -8.57 27.72
CA GLY A 614 4.95 -7.29 28.03
C GLY A 614 3.99 -6.41 28.84
N VAL A 615 4.54 -5.60 29.75
CA VAL A 615 3.79 -4.57 30.47
C VAL A 615 4.55 -3.26 30.36
N ASP A 616 4.01 -2.28 29.64
CA ASP A 616 4.54 -0.91 29.61
C ASP A 616 3.78 -0.07 30.63
N ARG A 617 4.48 0.65 31.51
CA ARG A 617 3.87 1.49 32.54
C ARG A 617 4.18 2.94 32.22
N GLY A 618 3.36 3.53 31.36
CA GLY A 618 3.46 4.92 30.94
C GLY A 618 4.80 5.27 30.28
N ASP A 619 5.75 5.78 31.07
CA ASP A 619 7.06 6.23 30.60
C ASP A 619 8.11 5.11 30.52
N ARG A 620 7.88 3.95 31.16
CA ARG A 620 8.86 2.86 31.29
C ARG A 620 8.39 1.54 30.67
N PRO A 621 9.09 1.04 29.62
CA PRO A 621 8.80 -0.27 29.09
C PRO A 621 9.23 -1.34 30.10
N GLY A 622 8.32 -2.21 30.50
CA GLY A 622 8.61 -3.32 31.41
C GLY A 622 9.14 -4.55 30.68
N PRO A 623 9.86 -5.44 31.37
CA PRO A 623 10.39 -6.67 30.78
C PRO A 623 9.26 -7.61 30.33
N GLY A 624 9.41 -8.23 29.16
CA GLY A 624 8.53 -9.30 28.70
C GLY A 624 8.66 -10.55 29.56
N ARG A 625 7.54 -11.23 29.83
CA ARG A 625 7.48 -12.43 30.67
C ARG A 625 6.71 -13.56 30.04
N SER A 626 7.20 -14.79 30.20
CA SER A 626 6.45 -15.96 29.79
C SER A 626 5.25 -16.16 30.71
N VAL A 627 4.04 -16.15 30.17
CA VAL A 627 2.80 -16.42 30.89
C VAL A 627 2.06 -17.59 30.28
N ARG A 628 1.33 -18.33 31.13
CA ARG A 628 0.37 -19.34 30.72
C ARG A 628 -0.87 -19.21 31.58
N PHE A 629 -2.04 -19.11 30.97
CA PHE A 629 -3.31 -19.06 31.68
C PHE A 629 -4.43 -19.73 30.87
N ASP A 630 -5.40 -20.29 31.57
CA ASP A 630 -6.57 -20.94 30.97
C ASP A 630 -7.78 -20.01 31.07
N VAL A 631 -8.55 -19.91 29.98
CA VAL A 631 -9.81 -19.14 29.91
C VAL A 631 -10.93 -20.08 29.47
N THR A 632 -12.05 -20.04 30.18
CA THR A 632 -13.27 -20.76 29.76
C THR A 632 -14.23 -19.78 29.12
N VAL A 633 -14.58 -20.02 27.87
CA VAL A 633 -15.56 -19.21 27.13
C VAL A 633 -16.87 -20.00 27.05
N LYS A 634 -17.96 -19.42 27.56
CA LYS A 634 -19.31 -20.01 27.48
C LYS A 634 -20.12 -19.27 26.42
N LEU A 635 -20.70 -20.03 25.48
CA LEU A 635 -21.66 -19.54 24.50
C LEU A 635 -23.07 -19.87 25.02
N ARG A 636 -23.87 -18.85 25.33
CA ARG A 636 -25.29 -19.02 25.70
C ARG A 636 -26.17 -18.43 24.62
N GLU A 637 -27.07 -19.22 24.04
CA GLU A 637 -28.13 -18.70 23.18
C GLU A 637 -29.29 -18.24 24.07
N ARG A 638 -29.69 -16.96 23.97
CA ARG A 638 -30.95 -16.43 24.53
C ARG A 638 -31.96 -16.22 23.40
N PRO A 639 -33.27 -16.12 23.72
CA PRO A 639 -34.33 -15.89 22.72
C PRO A 639 -34.17 -14.58 21.91
N ASP A 640 -33.42 -13.61 22.41
CA ASP A 640 -33.14 -12.28 21.82
C ASP A 640 -31.83 -12.22 21.02
N GLY A 641 -31.02 -13.29 20.99
CA GLY A 641 -29.80 -13.37 20.21
C GLY A 641 -28.68 -14.19 20.86
N ARG A 642 -27.58 -14.37 20.11
CA ARG A 642 -26.38 -15.08 20.59
C ARG A 642 -25.58 -14.19 21.55
N LEU A 643 -25.47 -14.62 22.82
CA LEU A 643 -24.59 -14.03 23.83
C LEU A 643 -23.22 -14.73 23.78
N PHE A 644 -22.13 -13.96 23.80
CA PHE A 644 -20.80 -14.49 24.14
C PHE A 644 -20.49 -14.09 25.59
N GLU A 645 -20.32 -15.08 26.47
CA GLU A 645 -19.97 -14.85 27.87
C GLU A 645 -18.59 -15.47 28.12
N ILE A 646 -17.57 -14.65 28.32
CA ILE A 646 -16.25 -15.11 28.75
C ILE A 646 -16.26 -15.11 30.27
N ARG A 647 -16.16 -16.29 30.90
CA ARG A 647 -16.05 -16.44 32.35
C ARG A 647 -14.66 -16.94 32.73
N GLY A 648 -13.90 -16.13 33.46
CA GLY A 648 -12.74 -16.59 34.20
C GLY A 648 -13.16 -16.98 35.62
N SER A 649 -13.75 -18.17 35.81
CA SER A 649 -13.74 -18.99 37.06
C SER A 649 -14.81 -20.10 37.04
N GLU A 650 -14.67 -21.10 37.91
CA GLU A 650 -15.75 -22.00 38.32
C GLU A 650 -15.47 -22.58 39.73
N ARG A 651 -16.50 -22.81 40.54
CA ARG A 651 -16.59 -24.10 41.27
C ARG A 651 -16.74 -25.15 40.15
N ASP A 652 -15.73 -25.82 39.61
CA ASP A 652 -14.45 -26.29 40.16
C ASP A 652 -13.24 -26.18 39.18
N ARG A 653 -12.78 -24.92 39.02
CA ARG A 653 -11.40 -24.38 38.90
C ARG A 653 -10.59 -24.53 37.57
N PRO A 654 -9.81 -23.50 37.12
CA PRO A 654 -9.27 -22.35 37.88
C PRO A 654 -9.52 -20.94 37.28
N MET A 655 -9.35 -19.91 38.12
CA MET A 655 -8.50 -18.75 37.78
C MET A 655 -7.25 -18.86 38.67
N THR A 656 -6.08 -18.96 38.07
CA THR A 656 -4.79 -18.66 38.72
C THR A 656 -3.85 -18.20 37.62
N LEU A 657 -3.37 -16.97 37.74
CA LEU A 657 -2.18 -16.53 37.01
C LEU A 657 -0.99 -17.02 37.85
N GLU A 658 -0.18 -17.96 37.33
CA GLU A 658 1.08 -18.41 37.94
C GLU A 658 2.14 -18.80 36.87
N LEU A 659 3.42 -18.36 36.90
CA LEU A 659 4.63 -19.16 36.59
C LEU A 659 5.98 -18.47 36.98
N ARG A 660 6.80 -19.17 37.80
CA ARG A 660 8.26 -18.96 37.97
C ARG A 660 9.05 -20.14 37.40
N ASN A 661 10.39 -20.03 37.29
CA ASN A 661 11.30 -21.19 37.05
C ASN A 661 11.38 -22.16 38.25
N ASP A 662 10.94 -21.74 39.44
CA ASP A 662 10.67 -22.54 40.64
C ASP A 662 9.19 -22.45 41.08
N GLY A 663 8.33 -22.06 40.13
CA GLY A 663 6.92 -22.41 40.14
C GLY A 663 5.86 -21.47 40.74
N SER A 664 6.11 -20.27 41.30
CA SER A 664 5.02 -19.48 41.94
C SER A 664 4.77 -17.96 41.59
N VAL A 665 3.57 -17.58 41.20
CA VAL A 665 2.91 -16.33 40.84
C VAL A 665 1.41 -16.52 41.19
N VAL A 666 0.77 -15.59 41.90
CA VAL A 666 -0.66 -15.68 42.24
C VAL A 666 -1.33 -14.41 41.72
N CYS A 667 -2.27 -14.50 40.78
CA CYS A 667 -3.24 -13.42 40.56
C CYS A 667 -4.69 -13.91 40.60
N ALA A 668 -5.52 -13.00 41.12
CA ALA A 668 -6.80 -13.21 41.78
C ALA A 668 -6.64 -14.01 43.08
N THR A 669 -7.20 -13.50 44.17
CA THR A 669 -7.55 -14.42 45.25
C THR A 669 -8.42 -15.54 44.63
N PRO A 670 -8.45 -16.78 45.15
CA PRO A 670 -9.35 -17.84 44.68
C PRO A 670 -10.84 -17.45 44.59
N ASP A 671 -11.16 -16.23 45.02
CA ASP A 671 -12.46 -15.61 45.20
C ASP A 671 -12.81 -14.51 44.18
N ASP A 672 -11.86 -14.00 43.38
CA ASP A 672 -12.15 -12.91 42.40
C ASP A 672 -12.67 -13.47 41.07
N GLU A 673 -13.75 -12.86 40.54
CA GLU A 673 -14.41 -13.31 39.32
C GLU A 673 -14.19 -12.28 38.19
N PHE A 674 -13.73 -12.75 37.02
CA PHE A 674 -13.74 -11.98 35.78
C PHE A 674 -14.87 -12.46 34.88
N ILE A 675 -15.83 -11.59 34.58
CA ILE A 675 -16.91 -11.86 33.64
C ILE A 675 -16.86 -10.81 32.54
N ALA A 676 -16.75 -11.23 31.27
CA ALA A 676 -16.96 -10.35 30.12
C ALA A 676 -18.17 -10.84 29.31
N GLU A 677 -19.21 -10.01 29.26
CA GLU A 677 -20.43 -10.22 28.49
C GLU A 677 -20.39 -9.37 27.22
N PHE A 678 -20.54 -10.02 26.07
CA PHE A 678 -20.70 -9.35 24.79
C PHE A 678 -22.10 -9.63 24.24
N LEU A 679 -22.95 -8.60 24.31
CA LEU A 679 -24.34 -8.63 23.86
C LEU A 679 -24.39 -8.11 22.43
N ARG A 680 -25.01 -8.86 21.52
CA ARG A 680 -25.14 -8.40 20.13
C ARG A 680 -26.11 -7.23 20.06
N ASP A 681 -25.65 -6.13 19.50
CA ASP A 681 -26.45 -4.95 19.22
C ASP A 681 -25.99 -4.38 17.87
N PRO A 682 -26.80 -4.48 16.80
CA PRO A 682 -26.40 -4.00 15.49
C PRO A 682 -26.22 -2.48 15.43
N ASP A 683 -26.87 -1.73 16.32
CA ASP A 683 -26.92 -0.26 16.32
C ASP A 683 -25.85 0.33 17.24
N VAL A 684 -25.15 -0.49 18.03
CA VAL A 684 -24.11 -0.02 18.98
C VAL A 684 -22.92 0.66 18.31
N LEU A 685 -22.67 0.37 17.04
CA LEU A 685 -21.63 1.05 16.25
C LEU A 685 -22.19 2.26 15.48
N GLY A 686 -23.49 2.56 15.56
CA GLY A 686 -24.12 3.72 14.95
C GLY A 686 -23.63 5.03 15.58
N PRO A 687 -23.43 6.12 14.80
CA PRO A 687 -22.87 7.38 15.29
C PRO A 687 -23.68 8.00 16.45
N ASP A 688 -24.98 7.74 16.50
CA ASP A 688 -25.88 8.26 17.53
C ASP A 688 -25.96 7.39 18.79
N ASN A 689 -25.27 6.23 18.82
CA ASN A 689 -25.31 5.35 19.98
C ASN A 689 -24.45 5.91 21.13
N PRO A 690 -25.01 6.05 22.35
CA PRO A 690 -24.27 6.62 23.48
C PRO A 690 -23.06 5.77 23.90
N LEU A 691 -23.09 4.45 23.70
CA LEU A 691 -21.95 3.58 23.99
C LEU A 691 -20.83 3.77 22.98
N ARG A 692 -21.14 4.00 21.70
CA ARG A 692 -20.13 4.39 20.70
C ARG A 692 -19.46 5.70 21.11
N LEU A 693 -20.23 6.71 21.50
CA LEU A 693 -19.67 7.97 21.96
C LEU A 693 -18.72 7.76 23.15
N LEU A 694 -19.12 6.96 24.15
CA LEU A 694 -18.25 6.62 25.28
C LEU A 694 -16.96 5.92 24.84
N ALA A 695 -17.04 5.00 23.88
CA ALA A 695 -15.87 4.33 23.34
C ALA A 695 -14.95 5.29 22.55
N GLU A 696 -15.49 6.21 21.73
CA GLU A 696 -14.70 7.25 21.07
C GLU A 696 -14.00 8.18 22.09
N LEU A 697 -14.71 8.57 23.16
CA LEU A 697 -14.15 9.36 24.26
C LEU A 697 -13.05 8.61 25.03
N SER A 698 -13.21 7.30 25.22
CA SER A 698 -12.18 6.45 25.84
C SER A 698 -10.91 6.37 25.01
N LEU A 699 -11.03 6.16 23.70
CA LEU A 699 -9.90 6.22 22.77
C LEU A 699 -9.25 7.61 22.76
N GLY A 700 -10.05 8.68 22.85
CA GLY A 700 -9.57 10.06 22.93
C GLY A 700 -8.75 10.32 24.19
N LEU A 701 -9.17 9.78 25.34
CA LEU A 701 -8.38 9.87 26.58
C LEU A 701 -7.09 9.02 26.50
N LEU A 702 -7.17 7.80 25.97
CA LEU A 702 -6.01 6.92 25.78
C LEU A 702 -4.96 7.54 24.85
N ARG A 703 -5.36 8.37 23.89
CA ARG A 703 -4.43 9.17 23.07
C ARG A 703 -3.52 10.06 23.92
N GLY A 704 -4.01 10.59 25.03
CA GLY A 704 -3.23 11.38 25.99
C GLY A 704 -2.21 10.56 26.80
N ALA A 705 -2.34 9.23 26.83
CA ALA A 705 -1.37 8.30 27.41
C ALA A 705 -0.40 7.74 26.36
N ARG A 706 -0.79 7.72 25.08
CA ARG A 706 -0.04 7.15 23.95
C ARG A 706 0.63 8.24 23.08
N THR A 707 1.22 9.25 23.71
CA THR A 707 1.81 10.43 23.02
C THR A 707 3.02 10.11 22.12
N ALA A 708 3.65 8.95 22.30
CA ALA A 708 4.71 8.46 21.41
C ALA A 708 4.16 7.92 20.07
N GLU A 709 2.87 7.59 19.98
CA GLU A 709 2.23 7.00 18.81
C GLU A 709 1.20 7.95 18.21
N ALA A 710 1.65 8.82 17.28
CA ALA A 710 0.81 9.85 16.67
C ALA A 710 -0.47 9.29 16.01
N GLU A 711 -0.40 8.08 15.48
CA GLU A 711 -1.51 7.40 14.78
C GLU A 711 -2.35 6.47 15.68
N PHE A 712 -2.06 6.38 16.98
CA PHE A 712 -2.73 5.43 17.89
C PHE A 712 -4.25 5.55 17.82
N TYR A 713 -4.76 6.79 17.90
CA TYR A 713 -6.20 7.05 17.92
C TYR A 713 -6.87 6.59 16.62
N ASP A 714 -6.31 6.93 15.47
CA ASP A 714 -6.89 6.58 14.17
C ASP A 714 -6.87 5.07 13.93
N ARG A 715 -5.78 4.39 14.32
CA ARG A 715 -5.66 2.93 14.25
C ARG A 715 -6.68 2.24 15.17
N ALA A 716 -6.71 2.62 16.46
CA ALA A 716 -7.62 2.02 17.43
C ALA A 716 -9.10 2.29 17.09
N ARG A 717 -9.41 3.48 16.55
CA ARG A 717 -10.72 3.83 16.03
C ARG A 717 -11.07 2.98 14.80
N ALA A 718 -10.13 2.78 13.88
CA ALA A 718 -10.34 1.96 12.69
C ALA A 718 -10.57 0.47 13.04
N ASP A 719 -9.85 -0.06 14.02
CA ASP A 719 -10.06 -1.41 14.54
C ASP A 719 -11.48 -1.56 15.09
N LEU A 720 -11.90 -0.61 15.94
CA LEU A 720 -13.14 -0.69 16.69
C LEU A 720 -14.39 -0.32 15.89
N PHE A 721 -14.34 0.70 15.04
CA PHE A 721 -15.51 1.21 14.30
C PHE A 721 -15.43 0.98 12.79
N GLY A 722 -14.27 0.55 12.28
CA GLY A 722 -13.93 0.63 10.86
C GLY A 722 -13.29 1.99 10.54
N ALA A 723 -12.53 2.05 9.45
CA ALA A 723 -11.92 3.29 8.98
C ALA A 723 -13.01 4.35 8.79
N SER A 724 -13.02 5.36 9.66
CA SER A 724 -13.98 6.45 9.64
C SER A 724 -13.57 7.41 8.53
N GLY A 725 -14.32 7.50 7.42
CA GLY A 725 -14.00 8.53 6.43
C GLY A 725 -14.53 8.38 5.01
N THR A 726 -15.18 7.28 4.63
CA THR A 726 -15.88 7.24 3.35
C THR A 726 -17.11 6.34 3.43
N GLU A 727 -18.29 6.93 3.24
CA GLU A 727 -19.50 6.17 2.87
C GLU A 727 -19.34 5.42 1.52
N GLY A 728 -18.23 5.64 0.80
CA GLY A 728 -17.68 4.70 -0.19
C GLY A 728 -16.43 4.04 0.36
N GLY A 729 -16.54 2.85 0.96
CA GLY A 729 -15.47 2.23 1.75
C GLY A 729 -14.08 2.31 1.12
N ALA A 730 -13.06 2.49 1.96
CA ALA A 730 -11.66 2.67 1.57
C ALA A 730 -11.31 1.76 0.39
N PRO A 731 -10.69 2.28 -0.68
CA PRO A 731 -10.44 1.48 -1.86
C PRO A 731 -9.65 0.23 -1.51
N VAL A 732 -10.26 -0.95 -1.65
CA VAL A 732 -9.54 -2.21 -1.57
C VAL A 732 -8.82 -2.36 -2.89
N LEU A 733 -7.50 -2.25 -2.84
CA LEU A 733 -6.68 -2.56 -3.99
C LEU A 733 -6.58 -4.09 -4.10
N THR A 734 -7.27 -4.66 -5.08
CA THR A 734 -7.19 -6.11 -5.36
C THR A 734 -6.16 -6.36 -6.43
N ALA A 735 -5.24 -7.31 -6.17
CA ALA A 735 -4.37 -7.85 -7.22
C ALA A 735 -5.18 -8.75 -8.16
N THR A 736 -4.95 -8.64 -9.46
CA THR A 736 -5.55 -9.56 -10.45
C THR A 736 -4.63 -10.75 -10.76
N ARG A 737 -3.38 -10.67 -10.34
CA ARG A 737 -2.35 -11.71 -10.48
C ARG A 737 -1.99 -12.26 -9.11
N ASP A 738 -1.42 -13.46 -9.12
CA ASP A 738 -0.82 -14.16 -7.97
C ASP A 738 0.58 -13.62 -7.60
N TRP A 739 0.95 -12.46 -8.16
CA TRP A 739 2.21 -11.79 -7.87
C TRP A 739 2.07 -10.27 -7.93
N VAL A 740 2.92 -9.59 -7.18
CA VAL A 740 3.20 -8.15 -7.30
C VAL A 740 4.68 -7.94 -7.51
N ALA A 741 5.07 -6.80 -8.08
CA ALA A 741 6.46 -6.38 -8.09
C ALA A 741 6.68 -5.32 -7.02
N PHE A 742 7.88 -5.26 -6.44
CA PHE A 742 8.29 -4.14 -5.61
C PHE A 742 9.47 -3.43 -6.26
N ARG A 743 9.64 -2.15 -5.93
CA ARG A 743 10.82 -1.37 -6.28
C ARG A 743 11.13 -0.35 -5.21
N ARG A 744 12.41 0.02 -5.08
CA ARG A 744 12.81 1.17 -4.27
C ARG A 744 12.20 2.43 -4.87
N ARG A 745 11.45 3.20 -4.08
CA ARG A 745 10.79 4.43 -4.53
C ARG A 745 11.83 5.47 -4.95
N ARG A 746 11.45 6.33 -5.89
CA ARG A 746 12.29 7.48 -6.26
C ARG A 746 12.15 8.48 -5.13
N VAL A 747 13.28 8.91 -4.56
CA VAL A 747 13.27 10.17 -3.82
C VAL A 747 12.96 11.23 -4.88
N GLU A 748 11.71 11.66 -4.93
CA GLU A 748 11.36 12.83 -5.72
C GLU A 748 12.25 13.95 -5.21
N PRO A 749 12.96 14.68 -6.11
CA PRO A 749 13.69 15.84 -5.66
C PRO A 749 12.71 16.70 -4.87
N PRO A 750 13.13 17.30 -3.74
CA PRO A 750 12.26 18.17 -2.98
C PRO A 750 11.62 19.13 -3.98
N SER A 751 10.30 19.03 -4.12
CA SER A 751 9.55 19.97 -4.94
C SER A 751 10.03 21.35 -4.51
N ALA A 752 10.54 22.14 -5.47
CA ALA A 752 10.96 23.50 -5.20
C ALA A 752 9.89 24.14 -4.31
N ALA A 753 10.31 24.72 -3.17
CA ALA A 753 9.42 25.14 -2.08
C ALA A 753 8.11 25.68 -2.66
N PRO A 754 6.94 25.18 -2.23
CA PRO A 754 5.68 25.50 -2.87
C PRO A 754 5.59 27.03 -2.98
N PRO A 755 5.27 27.57 -4.16
CA PRO A 755 5.14 29.02 -4.33
C PRO A 755 4.22 29.54 -3.23
N ALA A 756 4.66 30.62 -2.58
CA ALA A 756 3.99 31.19 -1.42
C ALA A 756 2.49 31.30 -1.68
N ALA A 757 1.68 30.94 -0.67
CA ALA A 757 0.23 31.01 -0.77
C ALA A 757 -0.19 32.42 -1.23
N ALA A 758 -1.03 32.46 -2.26
CA ALA A 758 -1.51 33.69 -2.86
C ALA A 758 -2.79 34.14 -2.16
N GLU A 759 -2.84 35.40 -1.72
CA GLU A 759 -4.07 36.00 -1.20
C GLU A 759 -4.87 36.66 -2.33
N VAL A 760 -6.18 36.37 -2.37
CA VAL A 760 -7.13 36.95 -3.32
C VAL A 760 -8.31 37.54 -2.53
N VAL A 761 -8.71 38.78 -2.81
CA VAL A 761 -9.79 39.44 -2.07
C VAL A 761 -11.15 39.16 -2.71
N VAL A 762 -12.13 38.73 -1.93
CA VAL A 762 -13.50 38.53 -2.40
C VAL A 762 -14.36 39.75 -2.08
N TRP A 763 -15.04 40.26 -3.10
CA TRP A 763 -15.96 41.40 -3.04
C TRP A 763 -17.36 40.97 -3.47
N VAL A 764 -18.40 41.61 -2.93
CA VAL A 764 -19.79 41.36 -3.30
C VAL A 764 -20.56 42.66 -3.51
N ALA A 765 -21.31 42.75 -4.60
CA ALA A 765 -22.31 43.78 -4.85
C ALA A 765 -23.71 43.15 -4.77
N ALA A 766 -24.58 43.70 -3.93
CA ALA A 766 -25.92 43.18 -3.68
C ALA A 766 -26.97 44.00 -4.44
N ALA A 767 -27.61 43.39 -5.44
CA ALA A 767 -28.70 43.98 -6.20
C ALA A 767 -30.06 43.56 -5.61
N ASP A 768 -31.06 44.44 -5.72
CA ASP A 768 -32.42 44.25 -5.22
C ASP A 768 -33.24 43.20 -6.00
N HIS A 769 -32.93 42.99 -7.28
CA HIS A 769 -33.57 41.98 -8.12
C HIS A 769 -32.66 41.52 -9.27
N ARG A 770 -33.07 40.44 -9.96
CA ARG A 770 -32.29 39.76 -11.00
C ARG A 770 -31.92 40.66 -12.19
N ASP A 771 -32.83 41.53 -12.63
CA ASP A 771 -32.59 42.40 -13.78
C ASP A 771 -31.50 43.42 -13.46
N MET A 772 -31.56 44.05 -12.29
CA MET A 772 -30.50 44.95 -11.84
C MET A 772 -29.17 44.22 -11.65
N ALA A 773 -29.18 42.97 -11.16
CA ALA A 773 -27.97 42.14 -11.10
C ALA A 773 -27.37 41.85 -12.50
N SER A 774 -28.21 41.76 -13.53
CA SER A 774 -27.77 41.53 -14.92
C SER A 774 -27.25 42.81 -15.56
N GLU A 775 -27.87 43.96 -15.28
CA GLU A 775 -27.34 45.28 -15.65
C GLU A 775 -25.97 45.53 -14.99
N TRP A 776 -25.82 45.21 -13.71
CA TRP A 776 -24.55 45.35 -13.00
C TRP A 776 -23.48 44.38 -13.53
N ALA A 777 -23.85 43.17 -13.94
CA ALA A 777 -22.93 42.25 -14.60
C ALA A 777 -22.41 42.82 -15.93
N ALA A 778 -23.27 43.45 -16.73
CA ALA A 778 -22.85 44.12 -17.96
C ALA A 778 -21.94 45.34 -17.69
N LEU A 779 -22.12 46.04 -16.57
CA LEU A 779 -21.26 47.15 -16.15
C LEU A 779 -19.88 46.68 -15.67
N LEU A 780 -19.76 45.45 -15.14
CA LEU A 780 -18.50 44.86 -14.69
C LEU A 780 -17.51 44.63 -15.84
N ASP A 781 -18.03 44.36 -17.04
CA ASP A 781 -17.24 44.21 -18.27
C ASP A 781 -16.87 45.57 -18.91
N GLY A 782 -17.44 46.67 -18.40
CA GLY A 782 -17.24 48.04 -18.87
C GLY A 782 -16.32 48.90 -17.99
N ARG A 783 -16.13 50.18 -18.36
CA ARG A 783 -15.27 51.13 -17.61
C ARG A 783 -15.86 51.60 -16.28
N ASN A 784 -17.10 51.24 -15.96
CA ASN A 784 -17.86 51.77 -14.82
C ASN A 784 -17.95 50.79 -13.64
N ALA A 785 -17.19 49.69 -13.66
CA ALA A 785 -17.17 48.70 -12.58
C ALA A 785 -16.88 49.29 -11.18
N ALA A 786 -16.21 50.44 -11.10
CA ALA A 786 -15.93 51.17 -9.85
C ALA A 786 -17.18 51.80 -9.21
N GLU A 787 -18.27 52.02 -9.96
CA GLU A 787 -19.48 52.71 -9.49
C GLU A 787 -20.45 51.76 -8.76
N LEU A 788 -20.22 50.45 -8.82
CA LEU A 788 -21.05 49.45 -8.15
C LEU A 788 -20.83 49.48 -6.62
N PRO A 789 -21.87 49.20 -5.81
CA PRO A 789 -21.80 49.27 -4.35
C PRO A 789 -21.09 48.05 -3.74
N TRP A 790 -19.78 47.93 -3.97
CA TRP A 790 -18.96 46.82 -3.52
C TRP A 790 -18.80 46.78 -2.00
N ARG A 791 -18.98 45.59 -1.43
CA ARG A 791 -18.67 45.27 -0.03
C ARG A 791 -17.57 44.23 0.01
N ARG A 792 -16.58 44.46 0.88
CA ARG A 792 -15.48 43.50 1.10
C ARG A 792 -16.01 42.30 1.90
N VAL A 793 -15.79 41.09 1.39
CA VAL A 793 -16.11 39.85 2.12
C VAL A 793 -14.90 39.45 2.98
N ARG A 794 -13.80 39.04 2.35
CA ARG A 794 -12.54 38.61 3.01
C ARG A 794 -11.45 38.33 1.97
N ALA A 795 -10.18 38.36 2.39
CA ALA A 795 -9.06 37.80 1.64
C ALA A 795 -8.97 36.28 1.86
N VAL A 796 -8.97 35.51 0.77
CA VAL A 796 -8.87 34.05 0.79
C VAL A 796 -7.54 33.57 0.23
N ARG A 797 -7.07 32.43 0.71
CA ARG A 797 -5.76 31.88 0.33
C ARG A 797 -5.88 30.75 -0.67
N PHE A 798 -5.12 30.87 -1.74
CA PHE A 798 -4.92 29.83 -2.75
C PHE A 798 -3.53 29.23 -2.64
N ASP A 799 -3.41 27.95 -3.01
CA ASP A 799 -2.11 27.36 -3.33
C ASP A 799 -1.48 28.14 -4.51
N GLY A 800 -0.21 28.53 -4.37
CA GLY A 800 0.48 29.40 -5.34
C GLY A 800 0.36 28.87 -6.77
N GLY A 801 -0.07 29.73 -7.70
CA GLY A 801 -0.27 29.37 -9.11
C GLY A 801 -1.45 28.42 -9.43
N THR A 802 -2.23 27.97 -8.45
CA THR A 802 -3.36 27.04 -8.67
C THR A 802 -4.72 27.64 -8.26
N ALA A 803 -5.81 26.91 -8.55
CA ALA A 803 -7.17 27.25 -8.17
C ALA A 803 -7.64 26.57 -6.86
N ARG A 804 -6.75 25.93 -6.11
CA ARG A 804 -7.12 25.22 -4.88
C ARG A 804 -7.23 26.19 -3.70
N LEU A 805 -8.47 26.39 -3.23
CA LEU A 805 -8.80 27.25 -2.10
C LEU A 805 -8.50 26.53 -0.77
N ARG A 806 -7.69 27.15 0.11
CA ARG A 806 -7.32 26.56 1.42
C ARG A 806 -8.34 26.81 2.52
N THR A 807 -9.13 27.88 2.43
CA THR A 807 -9.99 28.36 3.52
C THR A 807 -11.49 28.43 3.15
N PRO A 808 -12.11 27.35 2.63
CA PRO A 808 -13.50 27.39 2.16
C PRO A 808 -14.52 27.64 3.27
N GLY A 809 -14.31 27.11 4.48
CA GLY A 809 -15.26 27.27 5.59
C GLY A 809 -15.35 28.70 6.13
N GLU A 810 -14.21 29.39 6.21
CA GLU A 810 -14.13 30.78 6.67
C GLU A 810 -14.78 31.76 5.71
N LEU A 811 -14.62 31.53 4.40
CA LEU A 811 -15.24 32.33 3.35
C LEU A 811 -16.77 32.37 3.50
N ARG A 812 -17.39 31.22 3.79
CA ARG A 812 -18.85 31.13 3.98
C ARG A 812 -19.33 32.01 5.13
N GLY A 813 -18.68 31.91 6.28
CA GLY A 813 -19.04 32.72 7.46
C GLY A 813 -18.89 34.23 7.19
N SER A 814 -17.81 34.64 6.52
CA SER A 814 -17.62 36.03 6.14
C SER A 814 -18.65 36.52 5.12
N TYR A 815 -19.04 35.69 4.15
CA TYR A 815 -20.09 36.03 3.19
C TYR A 815 -21.44 36.22 3.88
N THR A 816 -21.83 35.31 4.78
CA THR A 816 -23.09 35.50 5.54
C THR A 816 -23.09 36.77 6.39
N GLY A 817 -21.92 37.17 6.89
CA GLY A 817 -21.76 38.38 7.71
C GLY A 817 -21.95 39.70 6.94
N THR A 818 -21.90 39.71 5.60
CA THR A 818 -22.15 40.93 4.81
C THR A 818 -23.64 41.24 4.63
N GLY A 819 -24.53 40.32 5.03
CA GLY A 819 -25.97 40.39 4.77
C GLY A 819 -26.31 40.31 3.28
N SER A 820 -25.40 39.75 2.47
CA SER A 820 -25.58 39.68 1.03
C SER A 820 -26.59 38.59 0.61
N PRO A 821 -27.27 38.77 -0.53
CA PRO A 821 -28.27 37.81 -0.99
C PRO A 821 -27.72 36.44 -1.38
N THR A 822 -28.61 35.43 -1.42
CA THR A 822 -28.27 34.01 -1.59
C THR A 822 -28.07 33.55 -3.05
N ALA A 823 -28.50 34.31 -4.06
CA ALA A 823 -28.32 33.95 -5.47
C ALA A 823 -27.24 34.81 -6.13
N ILE A 824 -26.29 34.17 -6.82
CA ILE A 824 -25.17 34.84 -7.51
C ILE A 824 -25.43 34.84 -9.02
N ARG A 825 -25.47 36.03 -9.64
CA ARG A 825 -25.66 36.20 -11.10
C ARG A 825 -24.35 36.14 -11.88
N HIS A 826 -23.26 36.64 -11.32
CA HIS A 826 -21.97 36.74 -12.00
C HIS A 826 -20.80 36.61 -11.01
N VAL A 827 -19.72 35.94 -11.46
CA VAL A 827 -18.45 35.81 -10.73
C VAL A 827 -17.29 36.22 -11.63
N GLY A 828 -16.69 37.36 -11.31
CA GLY A 828 -15.57 37.94 -12.03
C GLY A 828 -14.23 37.70 -11.33
N PHE A 829 -13.13 37.57 -12.07
CA PHE A 829 -11.77 37.66 -11.52
C PHE A 829 -11.01 38.82 -12.17
N GLY A 830 -10.38 39.67 -11.34
CA GLY A 830 -9.55 40.79 -11.78
C GLY A 830 -8.17 40.81 -11.11
N ALA A 831 -7.11 41.04 -11.88
CA ALA A 831 -5.73 41.21 -11.38
C ALA A 831 -4.98 42.34 -12.11
N CYS A 832 -3.87 42.83 -11.52
CA CYS A 832 -2.98 43.84 -12.13
C CYS A 832 -2.23 43.35 -13.40
N GLY A 833 -2.29 42.05 -13.72
CA GLY A 833 -1.60 41.45 -14.85
C GLY A 833 -2.26 40.14 -15.32
N PRO A 834 -1.80 39.58 -16.45
CA PRO A 834 -2.34 38.33 -16.98
C PRO A 834 -2.08 37.18 -16.01
N MET A 835 -3.16 36.56 -15.51
CA MET A 835 -3.09 35.44 -14.57
C MET A 835 -3.79 34.21 -15.16
N PRO A 836 -3.04 33.15 -15.54
CA PRO A 836 -3.59 31.99 -16.24
C PRO A 836 -4.67 31.22 -15.47
N ALA A 837 -4.68 31.31 -14.14
CA ALA A 837 -5.60 30.57 -13.25
C ALA A 837 -6.76 31.43 -12.69
N GLY A 838 -6.96 32.66 -13.18
CA GLY A 838 -7.93 33.59 -12.61
C GLY A 838 -9.38 33.10 -12.67
N LYS A 839 -9.78 32.53 -13.82
CA LYS A 839 -11.15 32.01 -14.04
C LYS A 839 -11.45 30.82 -13.12
N GLU A 840 -10.47 29.94 -12.95
CA GLU A 840 -10.57 28.75 -12.11
C GLU A 840 -10.62 29.12 -10.64
N ARG A 841 -9.88 30.16 -10.21
CA ARG A 841 -9.97 30.71 -8.83
C ARG A 841 -11.34 31.32 -8.55
N ALA A 842 -11.91 32.09 -9.48
CA ALA A 842 -13.28 32.58 -9.39
C ALA A 842 -14.29 31.42 -9.25
N ALA A 843 -14.16 30.37 -10.05
CA ALA A 843 -15.00 29.19 -9.95
C ALA A 843 -14.85 28.48 -8.59
N ALA A 844 -13.63 28.35 -8.06
CA ALA A 844 -13.37 27.75 -6.76
C ALA A 844 -14.02 28.54 -5.60
N VAL A 845 -14.03 29.87 -5.67
CA VAL A 845 -14.77 30.72 -4.71
C VAL A 845 -16.27 30.42 -4.81
N ALA A 846 -16.83 30.37 -6.02
CA ALA A 846 -18.25 30.11 -6.21
C ALA A 846 -18.69 28.73 -5.68
N VAL A 847 -17.87 27.69 -5.90
CA VAL A 847 -18.11 26.32 -5.40
C VAL A 847 -17.99 26.23 -3.88
N ALA A 848 -17.22 27.10 -3.24
CA ALA A 848 -17.01 27.08 -1.80
C ALA A 848 -18.12 27.77 -0.99
N LEU A 849 -18.97 28.58 -1.63
CA LEU A 849 -20.00 29.40 -0.98
C LEU A 849 -21.27 28.66 -0.50
N PRO A 850 -21.75 27.56 -1.12
CA PRO A 850 -22.93 26.85 -0.61
C PRO A 850 -22.77 26.34 0.84
N PRO A 851 -23.80 26.45 1.69
CA PRO A 851 -25.16 26.92 1.40
C PRO A 851 -25.36 28.45 1.53
N ALA A 852 -24.31 29.23 1.82
CA ALA A 852 -24.42 30.67 2.06
C ALA A 852 -24.87 31.45 0.82
N ALA A 853 -24.42 31.03 -0.36
CA ALA A 853 -24.93 31.49 -1.64
C ALA A 853 -24.72 30.43 -2.73
N VAL A 854 -25.56 30.47 -3.77
CA VAL A 854 -25.59 29.52 -4.88
C VAL A 854 -25.52 30.27 -6.20
N LEU A 855 -24.76 29.75 -7.17
CA LEU A 855 -24.78 30.26 -8.55
C LEU A 855 -26.17 30.08 -9.15
N ALA A 856 -26.78 31.19 -9.58
CA ALA A 856 -28.09 31.16 -10.21
C ALA A 856 -28.02 30.45 -11.59
N PRO A 857 -29.11 29.83 -12.06
CA PRO A 857 -29.18 29.28 -13.41
C PRO A 857 -28.80 30.34 -14.47
N GLY A 858 -27.86 29.98 -15.34
CA GLY A 858 -27.30 30.87 -16.37
C GLY A 858 -26.34 31.94 -15.85
N ALA A 859 -25.85 31.85 -14.62
CA ALA A 859 -24.79 32.71 -14.11
C ALA A 859 -23.47 32.50 -14.87
N GLU A 860 -22.73 33.58 -15.07
CA GLU A 860 -21.47 33.56 -15.83
C GLU A 860 -20.25 33.66 -14.91
N ILE A 861 -19.18 32.95 -15.30
CA ILE A 861 -17.85 33.06 -14.69
C ILE A 861 -16.90 33.59 -15.77
N ALA A 862 -16.55 34.86 -15.66
CA ALA A 862 -15.79 35.58 -16.69
C ALA A 862 -14.62 36.38 -16.09
N PRO A 863 -13.63 36.77 -16.90
CA PRO A 863 -12.67 37.80 -16.50
C PRO A 863 -13.40 39.13 -16.26
N ALA A 864 -13.05 39.86 -15.22
CA ALA A 864 -13.64 41.17 -14.92
C ALA A 864 -12.62 42.29 -15.14
N ALA A 865 -13.07 43.44 -15.66
CA ALA A 865 -12.27 44.66 -15.67
C ALA A 865 -12.07 45.12 -14.23
N VAL A 866 -10.83 45.39 -13.82
CA VAL A 866 -10.53 45.63 -12.41
C VAL A 866 -10.63 47.11 -12.06
N PRO A 867 -11.49 47.50 -11.10
CA PRO A 867 -11.43 48.83 -10.54
C PRO A 867 -10.12 48.98 -9.75
N SER A 868 -9.31 49.98 -10.09
CA SER A 868 -7.98 50.19 -9.49
C SER A 868 -8.01 50.38 -7.97
N GLY A 869 -9.15 50.81 -7.39
CA GLY A 869 -9.34 50.93 -5.94
C GLY A 869 -9.73 49.64 -5.21
N LEU A 870 -10.00 48.53 -5.91
CA LEU A 870 -10.43 47.25 -5.32
C LEU A 870 -9.37 46.14 -5.43
N LEU A 871 -8.15 46.52 -5.80
CA LEU A 871 -6.97 45.66 -5.73
C LEU A 871 -6.16 46.05 -4.49
N GLU A 872 -6.13 45.15 -3.50
CA GLU A 872 -5.35 45.39 -2.28
C GLU A 872 -3.86 45.12 -2.54
N PRO A 873 -2.94 46.02 -2.12
CA PRO A 873 -1.51 45.79 -2.24
C PRO A 873 -1.09 44.47 -1.57
N GLY A 874 -0.31 43.66 -2.29
CA GLY A 874 0.17 42.36 -1.80
C GLY A 874 -0.77 41.18 -2.07
N THR A 875 -1.85 41.38 -2.82
CA THR A 875 -2.75 40.31 -3.27
C THR A 875 -2.55 39.99 -4.75
N ASP A 876 -2.84 38.74 -5.14
CA ASP A 876 -2.75 38.25 -6.52
C ASP A 876 -3.89 38.78 -7.41
N GLY A 877 -4.94 39.33 -6.80
CA GLY A 877 -6.12 39.84 -7.47
C GLY A 877 -7.36 39.81 -6.58
N SER A 878 -8.50 40.06 -7.20
CA SER A 878 -9.81 40.15 -6.55
C SER A 878 -10.85 39.32 -7.31
N VAL A 879 -11.74 38.66 -6.56
CA VAL A 879 -12.95 38.01 -7.08
C VAL A 879 -14.15 38.90 -6.79
N PHE A 880 -14.98 39.14 -7.79
CA PHE A 880 -16.15 40.02 -7.73
C PHE A 880 -17.43 39.20 -7.88
N LEU A 881 -18.32 39.28 -6.90
CA LEU A 881 -19.59 38.58 -6.86
C LEU A 881 -20.74 39.57 -7.03
N ILE A 882 -21.66 39.32 -7.97
CA ILE A 882 -22.90 40.08 -8.07
C ILE A 882 -24.06 39.19 -7.62
N ALA A 883 -24.68 39.54 -6.50
CA ALA A 883 -25.70 38.73 -5.84
C ALA A 883 -27.05 39.46 -5.76
N TYR A 884 -28.16 38.72 -5.72
CA TYR A 884 -29.53 39.25 -5.62
C TYR A 884 -30.42 38.31 -4.81
N PRO A 885 -31.51 38.80 -4.17
CA PRO A 885 -32.37 37.95 -3.36
C PRO A 885 -33.04 36.91 -4.24
N SER A 886 -32.82 35.63 -3.93
CA SER A 886 -33.63 34.55 -4.50
C SER A 886 -35.04 34.71 -3.94
N ARG A 887 -36.02 35.06 -4.78
CA ARG A 887 -37.42 34.90 -4.39
C ARG A 887 -37.65 33.41 -4.10
N PRO A 888 -38.48 33.05 -3.11
CA PRO A 888 -38.86 31.66 -2.91
C PRO A 888 -39.42 31.15 -4.25
N VAL A 889 -38.79 30.10 -4.76
CA VAL A 889 -39.11 29.47 -6.03
C VAL A 889 -40.55 28.97 -5.95
N LYS A 890 -41.49 29.62 -6.63
CA LYS A 890 -42.82 29.03 -6.81
C LYS A 890 -42.64 27.82 -7.73
N THR A 891 -42.73 26.63 -7.16
CA THR A 891 -42.65 25.37 -7.92
C THR A 891 -44.02 25.07 -8.50
N GLY A 892 -44.08 24.94 -9.83
CA GLY A 892 -45.25 24.44 -10.54
C GLY A 892 -45.09 22.96 -10.85
N LEU A 893 -46.15 22.17 -10.68
CA LEU A 893 -46.16 20.75 -11.06
C LEU A 893 -47.15 20.55 -12.20
N LEU A 894 -46.70 19.92 -13.29
CA LEU A 894 -47.57 19.40 -14.34
C LEU A 894 -47.71 17.89 -14.17
N GLN A 895 -48.86 17.42 -13.70
CA GLN A 895 -49.14 15.99 -13.59
C GLN A 895 -49.73 15.48 -14.90
N VAL A 896 -49.15 14.40 -15.45
CA VAL A 896 -49.62 13.77 -16.69
C VAL A 896 -50.38 12.50 -16.35
N VAL A 897 -51.62 12.43 -16.80
CA VAL A 897 -52.55 11.35 -16.45
C VAL A 897 -53.18 10.76 -17.71
N ALA A 898 -53.30 9.44 -17.78
CA ALA A 898 -54.04 8.74 -18.83
C ALA A 898 -55.35 8.16 -18.28
N LEU A 899 -56.44 8.32 -19.03
CA LEU A 899 -57.74 7.72 -18.70
C LEU A 899 -57.94 6.41 -19.46
N GLY A 900 -58.39 5.36 -18.77
CA GLY A 900 -58.75 4.08 -19.39
C GLY A 900 -60.27 3.95 -19.65
N ASP A 901 -60.64 3.16 -20.67
CA ASP A 901 -62.04 2.77 -21.01
C ASP A 901 -62.66 1.84 -19.95
N ALA A 902 -62.82 2.30 -18.72
CA ALA A 902 -63.38 1.50 -17.62
C ALA A 902 -64.85 1.85 -17.29
N SER A 903 -65.51 2.71 -18.07
CA SER A 903 -66.90 3.13 -17.81
C SER A 903 -67.73 3.26 -19.08
N ASP A 904 -69.05 3.05 -18.98
CA ASP A 904 -70.03 3.26 -20.06
C ASP A 904 -70.21 4.75 -20.46
N ARG A 905 -69.48 5.68 -19.81
CA ARG A 905 -69.44 7.11 -20.12
C ARG A 905 -68.13 7.50 -20.82
N GLU A 906 -68.22 8.35 -21.84
CA GLU A 906 -67.02 8.91 -22.47
C GLU A 906 -66.26 9.77 -21.46
N PRO A 907 -64.92 9.63 -21.34
CA PRO A 907 -64.10 10.40 -20.40
C PRO A 907 -64.29 11.93 -20.51
N GLY A 908 -64.60 12.42 -21.71
CA GLY A 908 -64.89 13.83 -21.96
C GLY A 908 -66.21 14.32 -21.33
N GLU A 909 -67.20 13.44 -21.13
CA GLU A 909 -68.43 13.77 -20.41
C GLU A 909 -68.21 13.80 -18.90
N ALA A 910 -67.43 12.87 -18.34
CA ALA A 910 -67.11 12.87 -16.91
C ALA A 910 -66.34 14.13 -16.47
N VAL A 911 -65.42 14.62 -17.32
CA VAL A 911 -64.70 15.88 -17.09
C VAL A 911 -65.63 17.10 -17.25
N ARG A 912 -66.58 17.07 -18.20
CA ARG A 912 -67.57 18.17 -18.38
C ARG A 912 -68.64 18.21 -17.29
N ASP A 913 -69.01 17.07 -16.72
CA ASP A 913 -70.02 16.94 -15.67
C ASP A 913 -69.43 17.14 -14.25
N GLU A 914 -68.14 17.49 -14.14
CA GLU A 914 -67.42 17.71 -12.87
C GLU A 914 -67.36 16.47 -11.93
N ASP A 915 -67.51 15.24 -12.45
CA ASP A 915 -67.45 13.99 -11.69
C ASP A 915 -65.99 13.53 -11.45
N LEU A 916 -65.29 14.23 -10.56
CA LEU A 916 -63.88 14.01 -10.25
C LEU A 916 -63.57 12.62 -9.71
N ASP A 917 -64.47 12.05 -8.92
CA ASP A 917 -64.29 10.69 -8.39
C ASP A 917 -64.28 9.67 -9.53
N ALA A 918 -65.07 9.89 -10.59
CA ALA A 918 -65.01 9.07 -11.79
C ALA A 918 -63.69 9.27 -12.55
N VAL A 919 -63.21 10.50 -12.69
CA VAL A 919 -61.92 10.81 -13.33
C VAL A 919 -60.76 10.18 -12.56
N GLU A 920 -60.71 10.30 -11.24
CA GLU A 920 -59.65 9.72 -10.39
C GLU A 920 -59.67 8.18 -10.42
N ARG A 921 -60.86 7.56 -10.42
CA ARG A 921 -61.00 6.10 -10.59
C ARG A 921 -60.55 5.62 -11.97
N MET A 922 -60.67 6.45 -13.01
CA MET A 922 -60.28 6.13 -14.39
C MET A 922 -58.83 6.53 -14.72
N ALA A 923 -58.22 7.37 -13.89
CA ALA A 923 -56.91 7.98 -14.07
C ALA A 923 -55.77 7.06 -13.64
N THR A 924 -54.80 6.87 -14.53
CA THR A 924 -53.47 6.36 -14.20
C THR A 924 -52.46 7.50 -14.35
N THR A 925 -51.82 7.89 -13.26
CA THR A 925 -50.72 8.87 -13.31
C THR A 925 -49.53 8.26 -14.04
N LEU A 926 -49.11 8.91 -15.14
CA LEU A 926 -47.98 8.48 -15.96
C LEU A 926 -46.65 9.10 -15.51
N GLY A 927 -46.73 10.26 -14.87
CA GLY A 927 -45.59 10.94 -14.23
C GLY A 927 -45.91 12.40 -13.93
N THR A 928 -44.93 13.09 -13.38
CA THR A 928 -45.06 14.49 -12.98
C THR A 928 -43.84 15.26 -13.47
N VAL A 929 -44.09 16.39 -14.11
CA VAL A 929 -43.06 17.30 -14.61
C VAL A 929 -42.97 18.49 -13.68
N ARG A 930 -41.76 18.80 -13.21
CA ARG A 930 -41.52 19.96 -12.35
C ARG A 930 -41.15 21.18 -13.18
N ILE A 931 -41.69 22.33 -12.79
CA ILE A 931 -41.30 23.65 -13.28
C ILE A 931 -40.81 24.46 -12.09
N ALA A 932 -39.55 24.85 -12.13
CA ALA A 932 -38.90 25.65 -11.10
C ALA A 932 -38.18 26.82 -11.78
N ASP A 933 -38.29 28.02 -11.18
CA ASP A 933 -37.60 29.23 -11.63
C ASP A 933 -37.80 29.59 -13.11
N GLY A 934 -39.04 29.41 -13.60
CA GLY A 934 -39.37 29.71 -14.99
C GLY A 934 -38.74 28.76 -16.01
N SER A 935 -38.20 27.62 -15.55
CA SER A 935 -37.58 26.60 -16.39
C SER A 935 -38.21 25.23 -16.17
N LEU A 936 -38.35 24.48 -17.27
CA LEU A 936 -38.81 23.10 -17.27
C LEU A 936 -37.67 22.21 -16.78
N ASP A 937 -37.92 21.39 -15.76
CA ASP A 937 -37.00 20.32 -15.36
C ASP A 937 -36.96 19.25 -16.47
N GLN A 938 -35.91 19.33 -17.28
CA GLN A 938 -35.71 18.48 -18.46
C GLN A 938 -35.62 16.98 -18.12
N GLU A 939 -35.13 16.65 -16.92
CA GLU A 939 -34.99 15.26 -16.47
C GLU A 939 -36.36 14.65 -16.14
N THR A 940 -37.18 15.37 -15.35
CA THR A 940 -38.55 14.92 -15.04
C THR A 940 -39.45 14.91 -16.27
N PHE A 941 -39.27 15.87 -17.18
CA PHE A 941 -39.95 15.92 -18.48
C PHE A 941 -39.62 14.70 -19.35
N GLY A 942 -38.32 14.42 -19.57
CA GLY A 942 -37.89 13.29 -20.39
C GLY A 942 -38.35 11.94 -19.81
N THR A 943 -38.22 11.77 -18.49
CA THR A 943 -38.64 10.53 -17.81
C THR A 943 -40.16 10.30 -17.93
N THR A 944 -40.96 11.35 -17.77
CA THR A 944 -42.43 11.29 -17.88
C THR A 944 -42.88 11.08 -19.33
N LEU A 945 -42.17 11.68 -20.28
CA LEU A 945 -42.41 11.49 -21.71
C LEU A 945 -42.12 10.04 -22.14
N ASP A 946 -41.01 9.47 -21.68
CA ASP A 946 -40.66 8.07 -21.94
C ASP A 946 -41.64 7.09 -21.30
N ALA A 947 -42.08 7.36 -20.06
CA ALA A 947 -43.11 6.57 -19.39
C ALA A 947 -44.43 6.59 -20.18
N THR A 948 -44.83 7.77 -20.63
CA THR A 948 -46.00 7.96 -21.50
C THR A 948 -45.86 7.20 -22.81
N ASN A 949 -44.74 7.38 -23.55
CA ASN A 949 -44.48 6.68 -24.81
C ASN A 949 -44.48 5.15 -24.65
N ARG A 950 -43.97 4.61 -23.54
CA ARG A 950 -44.07 3.17 -23.23
C ARG A 950 -45.51 2.73 -22.98
N ALA A 951 -46.31 3.53 -22.27
CA ALA A 951 -47.72 3.25 -22.04
C ALA A 951 -48.51 3.25 -23.35
N VAL A 952 -48.26 4.24 -24.22
CA VAL A 952 -48.84 4.32 -25.57
C VAL A 952 -48.46 3.10 -26.40
N ARG A 953 -47.16 2.75 -26.51
CA ARG A 953 -46.73 1.60 -27.32
C ARG A 953 -47.27 0.25 -26.85
N ARG A 954 -47.58 0.10 -25.56
CA ARG A 954 -48.12 -1.15 -24.99
C ARG A 954 -49.61 -1.34 -25.28
N ARG A 955 -50.35 -0.32 -25.73
CA ARG A 955 -51.78 -0.38 -26.05
C ARG A 955 -52.00 0.04 -27.50
N ILE A 956 -52.84 -0.65 -28.26
CA ILE A 956 -53.22 -0.20 -29.61
C ILE A 956 -54.18 0.99 -29.43
N VAL A 957 -53.63 2.21 -29.39
CA VAL A 957 -54.40 3.45 -29.27
C VAL A 957 -54.77 3.94 -30.67
N GLU A 958 -56.07 4.06 -30.94
CA GLU A 958 -56.64 4.51 -32.23
C GLU A 958 -56.71 6.04 -32.35
N GLY A 959 -56.63 6.77 -31.23
CA GLY A 959 -56.62 8.23 -31.23
C GLY A 959 -56.32 8.83 -29.86
N PHE A 960 -55.68 10.01 -29.88
CA PHE A 960 -55.33 10.81 -28.71
C PHE A 960 -56.14 12.13 -28.68
N SER A 961 -56.70 12.47 -27.53
CA SER A 961 -57.33 13.77 -27.27
C SER A 961 -56.76 14.38 -25.99
N PRO A 962 -55.79 15.30 -26.08
CA PRO A 962 -55.19 15.93 -24.91
C PRO A 962 -56.06 17.08 -24.41
N VAL A 963 -56.30 17.11 -23.09
CA VAL A 963 -56.98 18.21 -22.40
C VAL A 963 -56.05 18.72 -21.31
N LEU A 964 -55.69 20.01 -21.37
CA LEU A 964 -54.89 20.66 -20.32
C LEU A 964 -55.84 21.40 -19.39
N TRP A 965 -55.79 21.04 -18.11
CA TRP A 965 -56.50 21.73 -17.06
C TRP A 965 -55.52 22.51 -16.18
N ILE A 966 -55.89 23.74 -15.86
CA ILE A 966 -55.11 24.66 -15.04
C ILE A 966 -56.06 25.21 -13.96
N ASP A 967 -55.61 25.21 -12.71
CA ASP A 967 -56.39 25.71 -11.58
C ASP A 967 -56.84 27.18 -11.82
N PRO A 968 -58.15 27.49 -11.74
CA PRO A 968 -58.65 28.86 -11.92
C PRO A 968 -58.11 29.88 -10.91
N GLU A 969 -57.76 29.47 -9.69
CA GLU A 969 -57.13 30.36 -8.69
C GLU A 969 -55.70 30.75 -9.09
N TRP A 970 -55.11 29.99 -10.01
CA TRP A 970 -53.80 30.23 -10.58
C TRP A 970 -53.87 31.17 -11.80
N SER A 971 -54.93 31.06 -12.61
CA SER A 971 -55.15 31.92 -13.79
C SER A 971 -55.33 33.38 -13.37
N GLY A 972 -54.31 34.19 -13.67
CA GLY A 972 -54.27 35.63 -13.32
C GLY A 972 -53.37 36.03 -12.15
N SER A 973 -52.96 35.10 -11.26
CA SER A 973 -52.03 35.42 -10.15
C SER A 973 -50.55 35.21 -10.49
N ASP A 974 -50.24 34.44 -11.54
CA ASP A 974 -48.88 34.21 -12.05
C ASP A 974 -48.87 33.93 -13.59
N PRO A 975 -49.05 34.96 -14.43
CA PRO A 975 -49.26 34.80 -15.87
C PRO A 975 -48.06 34.20 -16.62
N GLU A 976 -46.86 34.30 -16.06
CA GLU A 976 -45.63 33.80 -16.66
C GLU A 976 -45.50 32.29 -16.49
N THR A 977 -45.77 31.79 -15.28
CA THR A 977 -45.78 30.35 -15.03
C THR A 977 -46.92 29.67 -15.79
N GLU A 978 -48.07 30.34 -15.96
CA GLU A 978 -49.19 29.87 -16.79
C GLU A 978 -48.80 29.66 -18.25
N ARG A 979 -48.11 30.63 -18.86
CA ARG A 979 -47.58 30.49 -20.22
C ARG A 979 -46.58 29.34 -20.33
N LEU A 980 -45.76 29.12 -19.29
CA LEU A 980 -44.78 28.04 -19.27
C LEU A 980 -45.43 26.66 -19.13
N LEU A 981 -46.48 26.51 -18.31
CA LEU A 981 -47.22 25.24 -18.22
C LEU A 981 -47.96 24.93 -19.54
N ILE A 982 -48.58 25.93 -20.17
CA ILE A 982 -49.21 25.78 -21.49
C ILE A 982 -48.17 25.35 -22.54
N ARG A 983 -47.00 26.00 -22.55
CA ARG A 983 -45.91 25.67 -23.47
C ARG A 983 -45.38 24.25 -23.20
N ALA A 984 -45.12 23.90 -21.94
CA ALA A 984 -44.63 22.59 -21.55
C ALA A 984 -45.61 21.47 -21.93
N ALA A 985 -46.90 21.67 -21.71
CA ALA A 985 -47.94 20.75 -22.14
C ALA A 985 -48.00 20.60 -23.68
N GLY A 986 -47.84 21.69 -24.43
CA GLY A 986 -47.77 21.66 -25.89
C GLY A 986 -46.54 20.91 -26.42
N GLU A 987 -45.37 21.16 -25.83
CA GLU A 987 -44.12 20.43 -26.13
C GLU A 987 -44.26 18.94 -25.77
N PHE A 988 -44.90 18.62 -24.65
CA PHE A 988 -45.16 17.25 -24.21
C PHE A 988 -46.08 16.50 -25.19
N VAL A 989 -47.22 17.08 -25.56
CA VAL A 989 -48.17 16.51 -26.53
C VAL A 989 -47.49 16.26 -27.88
N THR A 990 -46.62 17.17 -28.32
CA THR A 990 -45.88 17.03 -29.58
C THR A 990 -44.88 15.85 -29.52
N GLY A 991 -44.24 15.65 -28.37
CA GLY A 991 -43.26 14.57 -28.15
C GLY A 991 -43.84 13.15 -28.07
N VAL A 992 -45.15 12.99 -27.86
CA VAL A 992 -45.82 11.68 -27.65
C VAL A 992 -46.17 10.94 -28.97
N THR A 993 -45.81 11.47 -30.15
CA THR A 993 -46.39 10.99 -31.41
C THR A 993 -45.78 9.70 -32.02
N ALA A 994 -46.64 8.70 -32.18
CA ALA A 994 -46.57 7.70 -33.24
C ALA A 994 -47.93 7.59 -33.95
N GLN A 995 -48.42 8.66 -34.60
CA GLN A 995 -49.42 8.63 -35.68
C GLN A 995 -49.63 10.03 -36.30
N ALA A 996 -50.11 10.05 -37.55
CA ALA A 996 -50.13 11.21 -38.45
C ALA A 996 -51.17 12.27 -38.03
N ALA A 997 -50.68 13.52 -37.94
CA ALA A 997 -51.36 14.78 -37.59
C ALA A 997 -51.50 15.10 -36.08
N PRO A 998 -51.02 16.27 -35.61
CA PRO A 998 -51.12 16.66 -34.21
C PRO A 998 -52.58 17.04 -33.85
N PRO A 999 -53.17 16.46 -32.79
CA PRO A 999 -54.46 16.91 -32.28
C PRO A 999 -54.34 18.33 -31.68
N ARG A 1000 -55.37 19.16 -31.84
CA ARG A 1000 -55.43 20.49 -31.21
C ARG A 1000 -55.66 20.33 -29.70
N LEU A 1001 -54.83 20.99 -28.89
CA LEU A 1001 -55.05 21.13 -27.45
C LEU A 1001 -56.34 21.94 -27.23
N SER A 1002 -57.35 21.38 -26.56
CA SER A 1002 -58.54 22.11 -26.13
C SER A 1002 -58.35 22.62 -24.71
N LEU A 1003 -58.64 23.89 -24.47
CA LEU A 1003 -58.59 24.53 -23.15
C LEU A 1003 -60.03 24.84 -22.73
N ASP A 1004 -60.65 23.97 -21.93
CA ASP A 1004 -62.01 24.20 -21.41
C ASP A 1004 -61.91 24.80 -20.00
N GLY A 1005 -62.16 26.11 -19.89
CA GLY A 1005 -62.06 26.86 -18.63
C GLY A 1005 -63.30 26.70 -17.74
N GLN A 1006 -63.45 25.57 -17.05
CA GLN A 1006 -64.54 25.33 -16.08
C GLN A 1006 -64.03 25.02 -14.66
N ARG A 1007 -64.91 25.32 -13.69
CA ARG A 1007 -64.64 25.40 -12.24
C ARG A 1007 -64.67 24.00 -11.62
N ILE A 1008 -63.64 23.63 -10.85
CA ILE A 1008 -63.65 22.38 -10.08
C ILE A 1008 -63.17 22.68 -8.66
N ALA A 1009 -63.83 22.12 -7.65
CA ALA A 1009 -63.48 22.33 -6.25
C ALA A 1009 -62.26 21.48 -5.82
N HIS A 1010 -61.15 22.17 -5.57
CA HIS A 1010 -60.01 21.87 -4.67
C HIS A 1010 -59.73 20.39 -4.31
N VAL A 1011 -58.75 19.76 -4.97
CA VAL A 1011 -58.08 18.55 -4.46
C VAL A 1011 -56.93 18.99 -3.55
N ALA A 1012 -57.12 18.91 -2.23
CA ALA A 1012 -56.07 19.29 -1.28
C ALA A 1012 -55.02 18.17 -1.16
N LEU A 1013 -53.84 18.38 -1.76
CA LEU A 1013 -52.62 17.64 -1.41
C LEU A 1013 -51.74 18.52 -0.50
N ALA A 1014 -51.12 17.89 0.50
CA ALA A 1014 -50.42 18.56 1.59
C ALA A 1014 -49.04 19.12 1.15
N SER A 1015 -49.00 20.31 0.57
CA SER A 1015 -47.81 21.19 0.50
C SER A 1015 -48.14 22.50 -0.23
N ASP A 1016 -47.34 23.56 -0.01
CA ASP A 1016 -47.41 24.86 -0.69
C ASP A 1016 -47.15 24.83 -2.23
N GLU A 1017 -47.21 23.64 -2.85
CA GLU A 1017 -46.92 23.38 -4.25
C GLU A 1017 -48.18 23.51 -5.11
N ARG A 1018 -48.12 24.31 -6.19
CA ARG A 1018 -49.27 24.61 -7.07
C ARG A 1018 -49.25 23.72 -8.31
N GLN A 1019 -50.40 23.20 -8.75
CA GLN A 1019 -50.48 22.09 -9.72
C GLN A 1019 -51.33 22.40 -10.98
N ALA A 1020 -50.96 21.83 -12.12
CA ALA A 1020 -51.76 21.73 -13.34
C ALA A 1020 -51.80 20.27 -13.81
N ILE A 1021 -52.87 19.86 -14.50
CA ILE A 1021 -53.09 18.46 -14.90
C ILE A 1021 -53.25 18.38 -16.41
N LEU A 1022 -52.40 17.59 -17.07
CA LEU A 1022 -52.54 17.23 -18.48
C LEU A 1022 -53.17 15.84 -18.59
N ILE A 1023 -54.40 15.80 -19.09
CA ILE A 1023 -55.17 14.57 -19.27
C ILE A 1023 -55.02 14.09 -20.72
N LEU A 1024 -54.63 12.83 -20.88
CA LEU A 1024 -54.50 12.16 -22.16
C LEU A 1024 -55.63 11.12 -22.32
N GLY A 1025 -56.66 11.47 -23.09
CA GLY A 1025 -57.72 10.52 -23.48
C GLY A 1025 -57.23 9.57 -24.56
N CYS A 1026 -57.33 8.26 -24.31
CA CYS A 1026 -56.93 7.21 -25.26
C CYS A 1026 -58.15 6.39 -25.66
N ARG A 1027 -58.48 6.33 -26.96
CA ARG A 1027 -59.47 5.36 -27.49
C ARG A 1027 -58.76 4.06 -27.85
N LEU A 1028 -59.19 2.93 -27.29
CA LEU A 1028 -58.63 1.62 -27.64
C LEU A 1028 -59.26 1.08 -28.93
N ALA A 1029 -58.45 0.50 -29.81
CA ALA A 1029 -58.95 -0.16 -31.01
C ALA A 1029 -59.89 -1.32 -30.63
N GLY A 1030 -61.12 -1.30 -31.16
CA GLY A 1030 -62.11 -2.34 -30.91
C GLY A 1030 -61.57 -3.73 -31.28
N ASN A 1031 -61.66 -4.69 -30.34
CA ASN A 1031 -61.22 -6.07 -30.52
C ASN A 1031 -62.00 -6.78 -31.65
N GLY A 1032 -61.49 -6.69 -32.87
CA GLY A 1032 -61.88 -7.51 -34.01
C GLY A 1032 -60.76 -8.48 -34.43
N CYS A 1033 -60.27 -9.32 -33.53
CA CYS A 1033 -59.42 -10.47 -33.90
C CYS A 1033 -59.50 -11.59 -32.83
N SER A 1034 -60.47 -12.48 -33.01
CA SER A 1034 -60.48 -13.80 -32.39
C SER A 1034 -59.41 -14.68 -33.03
N GLY A 1035 -58.38 -15.06 -32.26
CA GLY A 1035 -57.55 -16.22 -32.56
C GLY A 1035 -56.05 -15.94 -32.56
N LEU A 1036 -55.41 -16.15 -31.40
CA LEU A 1036 -54.05 -16.68 -31.29
C LEU A 1036 -53.84 -17.18 -29.85
N PRO A 1037 -53.61 -18.50 -29.63
CA PRO A 1037 -53.39 -19.05 -28.31
C PRO A 1037 -51.89 -19.06 -28.03
N TRP A 1038 -51.43 -18.39 -26.98
CA TRP A 1038 -50.26 -18.78 -26.16
C TRP A 1038 -50.09 -17.80 -24.99
N LEU A 1039 -50.58 -18.22 -23.82
CA LEU A 1039 -50.02 -17.96 -22.49
C LEU A 1039 -51.06 -18.39 -21.44
N ARG A 1040 -51.05 -19.69 -21.10
CA ARG A 1040 -51.70 -20.22 -19.90
C ARG A 1040 -50.63 -20.70 -18.92
N LYS A 1041 -50.64 -20.06 -17.75
CA LYS A 1041 -50.28 -20.55 -16.39
C LYS A 1041 -48.84 -20.99 -16.10
N ARG A 1042 -48.20 -20.27 -15.17
CA ARG A 1042 -47.80 -20.79 -13.84
C ARG A 1042 -47.92 -19.68 -12.76
N GLY A 1043 -48.87 -19.84 -11.83
CA GLY A 1043 -48.82 -19.21 -10.49
C GLY A 1043 -47.85 -20.00 -9.60
N GLY A 1044 -47.11 -19.42 -8.65
CA GLY A 1044 -47.52 -18.81 -7.37
C GLY A 1044 -47.20 -19.80 -6.21
N PRO A 1045 -47.09 -19.43 -4.92
CA PRO A 1045 -47.16 -18.10 -4.29
C PRO A 1045 -46.01 -17.78 -3.29
N SER A 1046 -45.99 -16.53 -2.82
CA SER A 1046 -45.43 -16.05 -1.55
C SER A 1046 -46.46 -16.10 -0.44
#